data_AF-A0A834FVM6-F1
#
_entry.id   AF-A0A834FVM6-F1
#
_cell.length_a   1.000
_cell.length_b   1.000
_cell.length_c   1.000
_cell.angle_alpha   90.00
_cell.angle_beta   90.00
_cell.angle_gamma   90.00
#
_symmetry.space_group_name_H-M   'P 1'
#
loop_
_entity.id
_entity.type
_entity.pdbx_description
1 polymer ?
#
loop_
_entity_poly.entity_id
_entity_poly.type
_entity_poly.pdbx_seq_one_letter_code
_entity_poly.pdbx_strand_id
1 'polypeptide(L)'
;MACQLVVLTLVIAAVFCGILAEAAAPSASPKASPSLAASPAATPIAAAAPKKSVTATPSASPKASATPSVSPKASAAPSASPKASAAVPTPAASTPTATPAPEASSPTSLSPAEGPETDVSSPPAPASESTAPATPVADAAPAQAPTGGAAALKVTSVAGVAAIAAAGAVELDIVKRKMVEGWKIWVFGVLVSLVLTRVAGGAEGKGLAPCNFPAVYNFGDSNSDTGAFSAAVSPTQLPDGQTFFGKPAGRDCDGRLIIDFIAEELGIPYLSPYLDSVGSNFSHGANFAYSGATILRQTWQYGIPFDLAVQATQFSQFKARTIDISNQGKNTSRLPRPEDFSKALYTLDIGQNDVYGSSWLSKPPSAIPELIDNFTLALQTLYDQGGRAFWIHNVGPNGCLPAAQNDIWNRTQETFDKNGCINRWNERVVEYNRQLKDRVIKLRADLPEAAITYVDVYTAKYNLISNAKNLGFAEPLKQCKNGTTPCENPSSYISWDGVHYTEAANHFVAKNILNGPLSDPPVSIAHACHKNIWKIILEAEAMIIQNGRPGRNAKTARANFTATKPASVLVQAARANCTATSHLNFLHISADPESSEPVEEGDANEEADPEEEAESEGEDSEPEQEEEAEEAEFEPEEKDPDEEGLDEPDMPPGGKIWVYGVLVSLVLMRVAGRAEGKGLALCNFPAVYNFGDSNSDTGAFSATVSPTQLPDGQTFFRKTAGRGCDGRLIIDFIAEELGIPYLSPYLDSVGSNFSHGANFAYGGATILRQTWQAPGIPFHLAVQATQFSQFKARTIDIYNQGKNTSRFPRPEDFSKALYTLDIGQNDVYTSTWSSNPLSIIPDLIDNFTQALQTLYDQGGRAFWIHNVGPNGCLPAAQHNIWNRTQETFDKNGCINSWNERVVEFNRQLKDRVIKLRAQLPEAAITYVDVYTAKYNLISNAKNLGFAEPLKQCKNGTTPCENPSSYISWDGVHYTEAANHFVAKNILNGSLSDPPLSIAHACHRNVSM
;
A
#
# COMPACT_ATOMS: atom_id res chain seq x y z
N MET A 1 30.45 -9.74 -65.55
CA MET A 1 29.74 -9.73 -64.26
C MET A 1 28.88 -10.97 -64.03
N ALA A 2 27.96 -11.38 -64.93
CA ALA A 2 27.11 -12.56 -64.71
C ALA A 2 27.86 -13.86 -64.28
N CYS A 3 29.07 -14.09 -64.80
CA CYS A 3 29.88 -15.27 -64.46
C CYS A 3 30.54 -15.24 -63.06
N GLN A 4 30.56 -14.10 -62.36
CA GLN A 4 31.16 -14.00 -61.01
C GLN A 4 30.16 -14.29 -59.88
N LEU A 5 28.85 -14.10 -60.11
CA LEU A 5 27.83 -14.45 -59.10
C LEU A 5 27.79 -15.96 -58.85
N VAL A 6 27.85 -16.76 -59.92
CA VAL A 6 27.78 -18.24 -59.84
C VAL A 6 28.92 -18.83 -58.99
N VAL A 7 30.13 -18.27 -59.12
CA VAL A 7 31.29 -18.71 -58.31
C VAL A 7 31.10 -18.39 -56.83
N LEU A 8 30.52 -17.23 -56.50
CA LEU A 8 30.25 -16.83 -55.12
C LEU A 8 29.21 -17.75 -54.46
N THR A 9 28.15 -18.14 -55.17
CA THR A 9 27.14 -19.09 -54.66
C THR A 9 27.73 -20.47 -54.37
N LEU A 10 28.61 -20.98 -55.26
CA LEU A 10 29.24 -22.29 -55.09
C LEU A 10 30.22 -22.35 -53.90
N VAL A 11 30.96 -21.26 -53.64
CA VAL A 11 31.87 -21.18 -52.48
C VAL A 11 31.10 -21.15 -51.16
N ILE A 12 29.96 -20.44 -51.09
CA ILE A 12 29.12 -20.39 -49.89
C ILE A 12 28.51 -21.77 -49.58
N ALA A 13 28.08 -22.51 -50.60
CA ALA A 13 27.55 -23.88 -50.42
C ALA A 13 28.61 -24.86 -49.88
N ALA A 14 29.86 -24.74 -50.31
CA ALA A 14 30.95 -25.62 -49.86
C ALA A 14 31.30 -25.44 -48.37
N VAL A 15 31.23 -24.21 -47.84
CA VAL A 15 31.54 -23.92 -46.43
C VAL A 15 30.48 -24.47 -45.47
N PHE A 16 29.20 -24.40 -45.83
CA PHE A 16 28.12 -24.91 -44.96
C PHE A 16 28.09 -26.44 -44.83
N CYS A 17 28.58 -27.19 -45.82
CA CYS A 17 28.71 -28.65 -45.71
C CYS A 17 29.86 -29.11 -44.79
N GLY A 18 30.80 -28.23 -44.43
CA GLY A 18 31.99 -28.60 -43.65
C GLY A 18 31.84 -28.62 -42.13
N ILE A 19 30.71 -28.13 -41.58
CA ILE A 19 30.57 -27.84 -40.13
C ILE A 19 29.58 -28.79 -39.41
N LEU A 20 28.80 -29.60 -40.14
CA LEU A 20 27.80 -30.52 -39.58
C LEU A 20 28.21 -32.01 -39.63
N ALA A 21 29.51 -32.30 -39.73
CA ALA A 21 30.02 -33.64 -40.03
C ALA A 21 30.84 -34.31 -38.92
N GLU A 22 30.82 -33.81 -37.67
CA GLU A 22 31.68 -34.36 -36.60
C GLU A 22 31.13 -34.12 -35.17
N ALA A 23 30.09 -34.89 -34.72
CA ALA A 23 29.74 -35.11 -33.29
C ALA A 23 28.51 -36.05 -33.03
N ALA A 24 28.45 -37.27 -33.57
CA ALA A 24 27.48 -38.32 -33.18
C ALA A 24 27.97 -39.70 -33.71
N ALA A 25 27.84 -40.86 -33.05
CA ALA A 25 27.42 -41.27 -31.70
C ALA A 25 28.05 -42.69 -31.45
N PRO A 26 27.41 -43.74 -30.85
CA PRO A 26 26.55 -43.87 -29.66
C PRO A 26 26.95 -45.03 -28.68
N SER A 27 26.46 -45.00 -27.43
CA SER A 27 26.07 -46.20 -26.63
C SER A 27 25.51 -45.77 -25.25
N ALA A 28 24.50 -46.40 -24.62
CA ALA A 28 23.47 -47.35 -25.07
C ALA A 28 22.26 -47.31 -24.10
N SER A 29 21.05 -47.67 -24.58
CA SER A 29 19.79 -47.79 -23.80
C SER A 29 19.62 -49.22 -23.20
N PRO A 30 18.58 -49.62 -22.41
CA PRO A 30 17.14 -49.31 -22.63
C PRO A 30 16.15 -49.26 -21.43
N LYS A 31 14.87 -48.96 -21.78
CA LYS A 31 13.57 -49.14 -21.06
C LYS A 31 13.06 -47.95 -20.21
N ALA A 32 11.76 -47.57 -20.25
CA ALA A 32 10.69 -47.86 -21.22
C ALA A 32 9.58 -46.77 -21.18
N SER A 33 8.77 -46.69 -22.25
CA SER A 33 7.66 -45.73 -22.51
C SER A 33 6.32 -46.23 -21.92
N PRO A 34 5.11 -45.61 -22.11
CA PRO A 34 4.71 -44.47 -23.00
C PRO A 34 3.79 -43.42 -22.28
N SER A 35 3.01 -42.50 -22.89
CA SER A 35 2.59 -42.25 -24.30
C SER A 35 2.10 -40.80 -24.57
N LEU A 36 2.33 -40.28 -25.80
CA LEU A 36 1.42 -39.46 -26.66
C LEU A 36 0.74 -38.16 -26.12
N ALA A 37 0.45 -37.11 -26.91
CA ALA A 37 0.93 -36.67 -28.22
C ALA A 37 0.50 -35.21 -28.57
N ALA A 38 1.30 -34.56 -29.43
CA ALA A 38 0.99 -33.52 -30.45
C ALA A 38 -0.13 -32.47 -30.28
N SER A 39 0.25 -31.20 -30.52
CA SER A 39 -0.62 -30.09 -30.95
C SER A 39 -0.99 -30.19 -32.45
N PRO A 40 -2.04 -29.48 -32.91
CA PRO A 40 -1.84 -28.57 -34.05
C PRO A 40 -2.57 -27.21 -33.90
N ALA A 41 -2.40 -26.33 -34.90
CA ALA A 41 -2.84 -24.93 -34.87
C ALA A 41 -3.87 -24.54 -35.98
N ALA A 42 -4.57 -23.43 -35.72
CA ALA A 42 -5.16 -22.45 -36.65
C ALA A 42 -6.01 -22.90 -37.87
N THR A 43 -7.28 -22.45 -37.92
CA THR A 43 -7.82 -21.53 -38.96
C THR A 43 -9.28 -21.09 -38.65
N PRO A 44 -9.78 -19.95 -39.19
CA PRO A 44 -11.15 -19.48 -39.02
C PRO A 44 -12.06 -19.75 -40.24
N ILE A 45 -13.39 -19.83 -40.04
CA ILE A 45 -14.44 -19.84 -41.09
C ILE A 45 -15.78 -19.36 -40.48
N ALA A 46 -16.74 -18.92 -41.32
CA ALA A 46 -17.92 -18.18 -40.89
C ALA A 46 -19.29 -18.83 -41.20
N ALA A 47 -20.28 -18.44 -40.39
CA ALA A 47 -21.72 -18.26 -40.69
C ALA A 47 -22.57 -19.38 -41.34
N ALA A 48 -23.55 -19.88 -40.58
CA ALA A 48 -24.91 -20.20 -41.06
C ALA A 48 -25.92 -20.13 -39.88
N ALA A 49 -27.21 -19.96 -40.17
CA ALA A 49 -28.28 -19.83 -39.17
C ALA A 49 -29.39 -20.88 -39.36
N PRO A 50 -30.33 -20.99 -38.39
CA PRO A 50 -31.74 -21.02 -38.80
C PRO A 50 -32.63 -19.99 -38.06
N LYS A 51 -33.74 -19.62 -38.74
CA LYS A 51 -34.92 -18.89 -38.21
C LYS A 51 -35.90 -19.93 -37.62
N LYS A 52 -37.03 -19.68 -36.94
CA LYS A 52 -37.99 -18.56 -36.71
C LYS A 52 -38.89 -19.04 -35.52
N SER A 53 -39.63 -18.32 -34.66
CA SER A 53 -39.86 -16.91 -34.23
C SER A 53 -40.67 -16.97 -32.89
N VAL A 54 -41.07 -15.89 -32.22
CA VAL A 54 -42.41 -15.25 -32.33
C VAL A 54 -42.44 -13.94 -31.49
N THR A 55 -43.18 -12.94 -31.99
CA THR A 55 -43.52 -11.59 -31.49
C THR A 55 -43.24 -11.17 -30.02
N ALA A 56 -42.59 -10.01 -29.84
CA ALA A 56 -43.19 -8.75 -29.36
C ALA A 56 -42.19 -7.56 -29.46
N THR A 57 -42.67 -6.31 -29.51
CA THR A 57 -41.85 -5.08 -29.63
C THR A 57 -42.23 -4.01 -28.57
N PRO A 58 -41.35 -3.02 -28.28
CA PRO A 58 -41.35 -2.32 -26.97
C PRO A 58 -41.94 -0.89 -26.96
N SER A 59 -42.08 -0.34 -25.74
CA SER A 59 -42.29 1.07 -25.38
C SER A 59 -41.65 1.26 -23.98
N ALA A 60 -40.65 2.12 -23.75
CA ALA A 60 -40.54 3.58 -23.86
C ALA A 60 -41.11 4.35 -22.64
N SER A 61 -40.38 5.38 -22.20
CA SER A 61 -40.53 6.09 -20.92
C SER A 61 -41.59 7.20 -20.93
N PRO A 62 -42.02 7.69 -19.75
CA PRO A 62 -42.56 9.05 -19.63
C PRO A 62 -41.89 9.91 -18.53
N LYS A 63 -42.02 11.24 -18.68
CA LYS A 63 -41.77 12.27 -17.64
C LYS A 63 -43.09 13.01 -17.33
N ALA A 64 -43.09 13.70 -16.19
CA ALA A 64 -44.18 14.44 -15.51
C ALA A 64 -45.19 15.25 -16.35
N SER A 65 -46.40 15.42 -15.77
CA SER A 65 -47.33 16.55 -15.96
C SER A 65 -48.22 16.71 -14.70
N ALA A 66 -49.01 17.79 -14.54
CA ALA A 66 -49.51 18.24 -13.23
C ALA A 66 -50.93 18.88 -13.16
N THR A 67 -51.63 18.64 -12.04
CA THR A 67 -52.72 19.44 -11.39
C THR A 67 -54.02 19.78 -12.16
N PRO A 68 -55.16 20.03 -11.46
CA PRO A 68 -55.55 21.42 -11.13
C PRO A 68 -56.35 21.65 -9.81
N SER A 69 -56.25 22.89 -9.26
CA SER A 69 -57.21 23.69 -8.40
C SER A 69 -57.91 23.04 -7.16
N VAL A 70 -58.45 23.74 -6.13
CA VAL A 70 -59.09 25.08 -5.96
C VAL A 70 -58.76 25.71 -4.58
N SER A 71 -58.92 27.03 -4.38
CA SER A 71 -58.82 27.78 -3.09
C SER A 71 -60.10 28.60 -2.80
N PRO A 72 -60.39 29.11 -1.57
CA PRO A 72 -59.94 30.50 -1.24
C PRO A 72 -59.79 30.92 0.27
N LYS A 73 -58.79 31.79 0.54
CA LYS A 73 -58.74 33.02 1.40
C LYS A 73 -59.52 33.17 2.75
N ALA A 74 -58.77 33.51 3.83
CA ALA A 74 -58.74 34.83 4.54
C ALA A 74 -58.90 34.88 6.10
N SER A 75 -58.36 35.98 6.70
CA SER A 75 -58.44 36.46 8.10
C SER A 75 -57.66 35.69 9.20
N ALA A 76 -57.19 36.27 10.31
CA ALA A 76 -56.81 37.67 10.67
C ALA A 76 -55.94 37.66 11.96
N ALA A 77 -55.29 38.78 12.31
CA ALA A 77 -54.60 39.01 13.61
C ALA A 77 -55.36 40.08 14.45
N PRO A 78 -55.10 40.29 15.77
CA PRO A 78 -53.93 41.11 16.18
C PRO A 78 -53.34 40.93 17.63
N SER A 79 -52.14 41.49 17.82
CA SER A 79 -51.60 42.22 19.01
C SER A 79 -51.73 41.72 20.48
N ALA A 80 -50.61 41.72 21.23
CA ALA A 80 -50.24 42.75 22.24
C ALA A 80 -49.05 42.33 23.16
N SER A 81 -48.42 43.29 23.86
CA SER A 81 -47.29 43.09 24.81
C SER A 81 -47.51 43.87 26.12
N PRO A 82 -46.72 43.63 27.18
CA PRO A 82 -45.61 44.55 27.55
C PRO A 82 -44.34 43.78 28.05
N LYS A 83 -43.10 44.29 28.17
CA LYS A 83 -42.50 45.52 28.79
C LYS A 83 -42.76 45.64 30.30
N ALA A 84 -41.86 46.07 31.19
CA ALA A 84 -40.39 46.29 31.27
C ALA A 84 -40.03 46.31 32.81
N SER A 85 -38.85 46.60 33.39
CA SER A 85 -37.48 47.08 33.05
C SER A 85 -36.57 46.74 34.28
N ALA A 86 -35.27 47.02 34.46
CA ALA A 86 -34.20 47.74 33.72
C ALA A 86 -32.87 46.92 33.83
N ALA A 87 -31.63 47.34 34.17
CA ALA A 87 -30.97 48.60 34.61
C ALA A 87 -29.45 48.61 34.22
N VAL A 88 -28.67 49.61 34.68
CA VAL A 88 -27.30 50.01 34.22
C VAL A 88 -26.52 50.58 35.45
N PRO A 89 -25.18 50.33 35.66
CA PRO A 89 -24.12 51.06 34.94
C PRO A 89 -22.79 50.34 34.59
N THR A 90 -22.13 50.88 33.56
CA THR A 90 -20.72 50.68 33.15
C THR A 90 -19.81 51.82 33.66
N PRO A 91 -18.47 51.71 33.55
CA PRO A 91 -17.72 52.34 32.43
C PRO A 91 -16.86 51.30 31.66
N ALA A 92 -16.68 51.35 30.33
CA ALA A 92 -15.91 52.31 29.49
C ALA A 92 -14.38 52.16 29.64
N ALA A 93 -13.53 52.21 28.60
CA ALA A 93 -13.68 52.46 27.15
C ALA A 93 -12.67 51.55 26.36
N SER A 94 -12.52 51.55 25.02
CA SER A 94 -12.88 52.53 23.98
C SER A 94 -13.10 51.91 22.57
N THR A 95 -13.86 52.65 21.76
CA THR A 95 -14.07 52.53 20.29
C THR A 95 -13.68 53.89 19.67
N PRO A 96 -14.02 54.30 18.42
CA PRO A 96 -14.57 53.62 17.22
C PRO A 96 -13.50 53.65 16.08
N THR A 97 -13.69 53.81 14.76
CA THR A 97 -14.81 54.21 13.87
C THR A 97 -14.58 53.73 12.43
N ALA A 98 -15.62 53.68 11.60
CA ALA A 98 -15.54 53.59 10.13
C ALA A 98 -16.56 54.53 9.46
N THR A 99 -16.35 54.87 8.18
CA THR A 99 -17.21 55.71 7.30
C THR A 99 -17.39 57.19 7.69
N PRO A 100 -17.51 58.10 6.69
CA PRO A 100 -18.84 58.49 6.16
C PRO A 100 -18.93 58.67 4.62
N ALA A 101 -20.16 58.87 4.11
CA ALA A 101 -20.55 59.43 2.79
C ALA A 101 -21.30 60.79 3.03
N PRO A 102 -22.02 61.51 2.11
CA PRO A 102 -22.74 61.13 0.85
C PRO A 102 -22.36 62.10 -0.34
N GLU A 103 -23.15 62.68 -1.27
CA GLU A 103 -24.61 62.78 -1.58
C GLU A 103 -24.90 63.33 -3.02
N ALA A 104 -26.10 63.02 -3.58
CA ALA A 104 -26.90 63.72 -4.64
C ALA A 104 -26.29 64.08 -6.03
N SER A 105 -27.03 64.27 -7.14
CA SER A 105 -28.47 64.59 -7.38
C SER A 105 -29.02 64.13 -8.77
N SER A 106 -30.30 64.41 -9.07
CA SER A 106 -31.17 63.88 -10.19
C SER A 106 -31.44 64.96 -11.30
N PRO A 107 -32.46 64.93 -12.23
CA PRO A 107 -33.54 63.95 -12.57
C PRO A 107 -33.99 63.77 -14.08
N THR A 108 -34.88 62.78 -14.36
CA THR A 108 -35.93 62.70 -15.46
C THR A 108 -35.53 62.66 -16.97
N SER A 109 -36.29 62.10 -17.95
CA SER A 109 -37.52 61.23 -17.99
C SER A 109 -37.88 60.69 -19.41
N LEU A 110 -38.68 59.60 -19.47
CA LEU A 110 -39.71 59.22 -20.50
C LEU A 110 -39.36 58.48 -21.83
N SER A 111 -40.43 57.88 -22.39
CA SER A 111 -40.63 56.87 -23.47
C SER A 111 -40.45 57.40 -24.92
N PRO A 112 -40.72 56.68 -26.08
CA PRO A 112 -41.56 55.46 -26.28
C PRO A 112 -41.21 54.41 -27.39
N ALA A 113 -42.01 53.32 -27.39
CA ALA A 113 -42.59 52.53 -28.51
C ALA A 113 -41.74 51.70 -29.52
N GLU A 114 -42.33 50.56 -29.95
CA GLU A 114 -42.14 49.73 -31.18
C GLU A 114 -40.70 49.23 -31.50
N GLY A 115 -40.40 47.96 -31.86
CA GLY A 115 -41.18 46.81 -32.37
C GLY A 115 -40.69 46.42 -33.79
N PRO A 116 -40.88 45.17 -34.32
CA PRO A 116 -41.15 43.87 -33.70
C PRO A 116 -40.29 42.71 -34.33
N GLU A 117 -40.63 41.43 -34.04
CA GLU A 117 -40.64 40.22 -34.94
C GLU A 117 -39.42 39.84 -35.84
N THR A 118 -39.11 38.58 -36.21
CA THR A 118 -39.70 37.21 -36.14
C THR A 118 -38.58 36.20 -35.72
N ASP A 119 -38.78 34.94 -35.26
CA ASP A 119 -39.46 33.75 -35.84
C ASP A 119 -38.94 33.38 -37.26
N VAL A 120 -38.94 32.14 -37.78
CA VAL A 120 -39.79 30.95 -37.59
C VAL A 120 -38.98 29.63 -37.83
N SER A 121 -39.44 28.50 -37.26
CA SER A 121 -39.31 27.09 -37.73
C SER A 121 -37.97 26.31 -37.72
N SER A 122 -38.12 25.01 -37.40
CA SER A 122 -37.22 23.88 -37.73
C SER A 122 -37.70 23.14 -39.00
N PRO A 123 -37.39 21.83 -39.18
CA PRO A 123 -36.55 21.17 -40.21
C PRO A 123 -37.23 21.08 -41.63
N PRO A 124 -36.79 20.31 -42.67
CA PRO A 124 -35.78 19.22 -42.75
C PRO A 124 -34.89 19.24 -44.03
N ALA A 125 -34.32 18.08 -44.40
CA ALA A 125 -33.68 17.78 -45.70
C ALA A 125 -34.72 17.17 -46.71
N PRO A 126 -34.39 16.77 -47.97
CA PRO A 126 -33.11 16.82 -48.71
C PRO A 126 -33.15 17.23 -50.22
N ALA A 127 -31.97 17.31 -50.85
CA ALA A 127 -31.63 16.97 -52.26
C ALA A 127 -32.00 17.85 -53.50
N SER A 128 -31.08 17.84 -54.48
CA SER A 128 -31.18 18.27 -55.92
C SER A 128 -31.27 19.79 -56.22
N GLU A 129 -30.96 20.33 -57.42
CA GLU A 129 -30.94 19.75 -58.78
C GLU A 129 -30.09 20.51 -59.84
N SER A 130 -29.63 19.79 -60.90
CA SER A 130 -29.22 20.29 -62.25
C SER A 130 -27.88 21.08 -62.39
N THR A 131 -27.30 21.30 -63.59
CA THR A 131 -27.76 21.05 -64.99
C THR A 131 -26.60 20.60 -65.92
N ALA A 132 -26.91 19.89 -67.01
CA ALA A 132 -26.03 19.61 -68.17
C ALA A 132 -26.67 20.20 -69.48
N PRO A 133 -26.20 19.99 -70.74
CA PRO A 133 -25.84 18.74 -71.44
C PRO A 133 -24.39 18.82 -72.05
N ALA A 134 -23.91 18.25 -73.18
CA ALA A 134 -24.48 17.51 -74.33
C ALA A 134 -23.45 16.57 -75.03
N THR A 135 -23.79 16.04 -76.23
CA THR A 135 -23.10 14.97 -77.02
C THR A 135 -23.34 15.22 -78.55
N PRO A 136 -23.09 14.34 -79.57
CA PRO A 136 -22.57 12.94 -79.61
C PRO A 136 -21.62 12.56 -80.81
N VAL A 137 -21.48 11.23 -81.06
CA VAL A 137 -21.01 10.47 -82.27
C VAL A 137 -19.59 9.84 -82.19
N ALA A 138 -19.43 8.64 -82.76
CA ALA A 138 -18.28 7.72 -82.56
C ALA A 138 -18.00 6.75 -83.75
N ASP A 139 -16.75 6.25 -83.84
CA ASP A 139 -16.24 4.98 -84.45
C ASP A 139 -14.73 4.84 -84.05
N ALA A 140 -13.88 3.81 -84.28
CA ALA A 140 -13.93 2.49 -84.94
C ALA A 140 -12.86 1.52 -84.33
N ALA A 141 -12.70 0.30 -84.87
CA ALA A 141 -11.62 -0.68 -84.55
C ALA A 141 -11.33 -1.60 -85.79
N PRO A 142 -10.50 -2.69 -85.78
CA PRO A 142 -9.53 -3.23 -84.78
C PRO A 142 -8.18 -3.81 -85.37
N ALA A 143 -7.35 -4.39 -84.48
CA ALA A 143 -6.57 -5.66 -84.63
C ALA A 143 -5.14 -5.79 -85.26
N GLN A 144 -4.34 -6.64 -84.58
CA GLN A 144 -3.22 -7.52 -85.01
C GLN A 144 -1.80 -6.99 -85.35
N ALA A 145 -0.84 -7.94 -85.36
CA ALA A 145 0.63 -7.86 -85.51
C ALA A 145 1.07 -8.87 -86.61
N PRO A 146 2.37 -9.18 -86.94
CA PRO A 146 3.65 -8.80 -86.31
C PRO A 146 4.83 -8.52 -87.31
N THR A 147 6.09 -8.61 -86.84
CA THR A 147 7.36 -8.93 -87.56
C THR A 147 7.97 -8.00 -88.64
N GLY A 148 9.28 -7.70 -88.46
CA GLY A 148 10.32 -8.13 -89.43
C GLY A 148 11.05 -7.07 -90.30
N GLY A 149 12.39 -7.23 -90.46
CA GLY A 149 13.25 -6.54 -91.45
C GLY A 149 13.73 -5.13 -91.03
N ALA A 150 15.02 -4.73 -91.00
CA ALA A 150 16.32 -5.22 -91.50
C ALA A 150 16.77 -4.79 -92.92
N ALA A 151 17.44 -3.63 -93.00
CA ALA A 151 18.43 -3.22 -94.03
C ALA A 151 19.37 -2.14 -93.42
N ALA A 152 20.70 -2.06 -93.53
CA ALA A 152 21.79 -2.73 -94.28
C ALA A 152 22.43 -1.91 -95.45
N LEU A 153 23.78 -1.95 -95.52
CA LEU A 153 24.74 -1.38 -96.52
C LEU A 153 25.10 0.12 -96.34
N LYS A 154 26.32 0.62 -96.64
CA LYS A 154 27.62 0.04 -97.13
C LYS A 154 28.80 0.90 -96.57
N VAL A 155 29.93 0.32 -96.11
CA VAL A 155 31.23 0.08 -96.82
C VAL A 155 31.79 1.32 -97.55
N THR A 156 32.94 1.91 -97.16
CA THR A 156 34.35 1.58 -97.55
C THR A 156 35.37 2.25 -96.56
N SER A 157 36.68 1.95 -96.45
CA SER A 157 37.63 0.98 -97.06
C SER A 157 38.78 0.66 -96.07
N VAL A 158 39.81 -0.12 -96.47
CA VAL A 158 40.90 -0.61 -95.60
C VAL A 158 42.30 -0.31 -96.17
N ALA A 159 43.20 0.26 -95.34
CA ALA A 159 44.66 0.10 -95.40
C ALA A 159 45.32 0.69 -94.11
N GLY A 160 46.44 0.14 -93.63
CA GLY A 160 47.24 0.80 -92.56
C GLY A 160 47.85 -0.05 -91.43
N VAL A 161 47.96 -1.38 -91.55
CA VAL A 161 48.52 -2.23 -90.50
C VAL A 161 50.06 -2.12 -90.43
N ALA A 162 50.56 -1.11 -89.71
CA ALA A 162 51.99 -0.92 -89.45
C ALA A 162 52.34 -0.15 -88.15
N ALA A 163 51.38 0.07 -87.23
CA ALA A 163 51.53 1.01 -86.11
C ALA A 163 51.22 0.46 -84.70
N ILE A 164 51.07 -0.86 -84.53
CA ILE A 164 50.70 -1.48 -83.25
C ILE A 164 51.79 -2.48 -82.79
N ALA A 165 52.90 -1.92 -82.29
CA ALA A 165 53.99 -2.68 -81.66
C ALA A 165 54.69 -1.93 -80.51
N ALA A 166 54.69 -0.59 -80.53
CA ALA A 166 55.41 0.23 -79.54
C ALA A 166 54.59 0.66 -78.32
N ALA A 167 53.25 0.56 -78.35
CA ALA A 167 52.38 1.03 -77.26
C ALA A 167 52.27 0.04 -76.07
N GLY A 168 52.29 -1.26 -76.34
CA GLY A 168 51.99 -2.30 -75.34
C GLY A 168 53.01 -2.48 -74.22
N ALA A 169 54.20 -1.87 -74.32
CA ALA A 169 55.26 -1.98 -73.31
C ALA A 169 55.02 -1.08 -72.08
N VAL A 170 54.27 0.02 -72.22
CA VAL A 170 54.11 1.03 -71.15
C VAL A 170 52.93 0.69 -70.23
N GLU A 171 51.82 0.18 -70.77
CA GLU A 171 50.65 -0.20 -69.97
C GLU A 171 50.94 -1.35 -69.00
N LEU A 172 51.78 -2.32 -69.40
CA LEU A 172 52.03 -3.53 -68.61
C LEU A 172 52.74 -3.23 -67.28
N ASP A 173 53.60 -2.22 -67.22
CA ASP A 173 54.27 -1.83 -65.96
C ASP A 173 53.33 -1.03 -65.05
N ILE A 174 52.43 -0.21 -65.61
CA ILE A 174 51.38 0.49 -64.86
C ILE A 174 50.40 -0.52 -64.24
N VAL A 175 49.99 -1.55 -64.99
CA VAL A 175 49.15 -2.64 -64.48
C VAL A 175 49.87 -3.43 -63.39
N LYS A 176 51.15 -3.78 -63.57
CA LYS A 176 51.93 -4.46 -62.52
C LYS A 176 52.04 -3.64 -61.23
N ARG A 177 52.35 -2.33 -61.33
CA ARG A 177 52.39 -1.44 -60.16
C ARG A 177 51.03 -1.34 -59.47
N LYS A 178 49.93 -1.21 -60.21
CA LYS A 178 48.56 -1.19 -59.64
C LYS A 178 48.16 -2.54 -59.02
N MET A 179 48.58 -3.67 -59.58
CA MET A 179 48.38 -4.98 -58.94
C MET A 179 49.20 -5.13 -57.66
N VAL A 180 50.45 -4.65 -57.61
CA VAL A 180 51.27 -4.69 -56.39
C VAL A 180 50.72 -3.76 -55.30
N GLU A 181 50.28 -2.55 -55.63
CA GLU A 181 49.59 -1.67 -54.68
C GLU A 181 48.26 -2.27 -54.21
N GLY A 182 47.45 -2.79 -55.13
CA GLY A 182 46.20 -3.49 -54.81
C GLY A 182 46.42 -4.71 -53.90
N TRP A 183 47.49 -5.50 -54.14
CA TRP A 183 47.83 -6.66 -53.33
C TRP A 183 48.35 -6.25 -51.95
N LYS A 184 49.14 -5.17 -51.83
CA LYS A 184 49.50 -4.58 -50.53
C LYS A 184 48.26 -4.14 -49.76
N ILE A 185 47.31 -3.44 -50.40
CA ILE A 185 46.07 -2.99 -49.78
C ILE A 185 45.21 -4.19 -49.33
N TRP A 186 45.14 -5.25 -50.15
CA TRP A 186 44.39 -6.45 -49.82
C TRP A 186 45.05 -7.26 -48.68
N VAL A 187 46.37 -7.42 -48.70
CA VAL A 187 47.15 -8.05 -47.61
C VAL A 187 47.07 -7.21 -46.33
N PHE A 188 47.10 -5.88 -46.42
CA PHE A 188 46.89 -5.01 -45.27
C PHE A 188 45.47 -5.11 -44.73
N GLY A 189 44.45 -5.18 -45.59
CA GLY A 189 43.06 -5.42 -45.20
C GLY A 189 42.86 -6.78 -44.52
N VAL A 190 43.48 -7.85 -45.04
CA VAL A 190 43.45 -9.19 -44.44
C VAL A 190 44.25 -9.23 -43.12
N LEU A 191 45.40 -8.55 -43.02
CA LEU A 191 46.15 -8.45 -41.76
C LEU A 191 45.40 -7.62 -40.71
N VAL A 192 44.76 -6.52 -41.10
CA VAL A 192 43.88 -5.74 -40.20
C VAL A 192 42.67 -6.56 -39.78
N SER A 193 42.05 -7.33 -40.69
CA SER A 193 40.95 -8.24 -40.36
C SER A 193 41.40 -9.35 -39.40
N LEU A 194 42.57 -9.97 -39.62
CA LEU A 194 43.16 -10.99 -38.74
C LEU A 194 43.60 -10.42 -37.38
N VAL A 195 44.06 -9.16 -37.34
CA VAL A 195 44.34 -8.47 -36.08
C VAL A 195 43.04 -8.14 -35.35
N LEU A 196 41.99 -7.69 -36.05
CA LEU A 196 40.67 -7.45 -35.45
C LEU A 196 40.03 -8.74 -34.92
N THR A 197 40.14 -9.88 -35.62
CA THR A 197 39.65 -11.18 -35.08
C THR A 197 40.51 -11.70 -33.93
N ARG A 198 41.81 -11.37 -33.87
CA ARG A 198 42.67 -11.69 -32.71
C ARG A 198 42.50 -10.73 -31.53
N VAL A 199 42.04 -9.49 -31.76
CA VAL A 199 41.59 -8.57 -30.71
C VAL A 199 40.20 -8.96 -30.20
N ALA A 200 39.31 -9.45 -31.07
CA ALA A 200 38.02 -10.04 -30.68
C ALA A 200 38.15 -11.39 -29.94
N GLY A 201 39.29 -12.09 -30.09
CA GLY A 201 39.68 -13.22 -29.23
C GLY A 201 40.49 -12.81 -27.99
N GLY A 202 40.64 -11.50 -27.73
CA GLY A 202 41.45 -10.94 -26.66
C GLY A 202 40.75 -10.92 -25.31
N ALA A 203 40.56 -12.11 -24.73
CA ALA A 203 39.84 -12.39 -23.48
C ALA A 203 38.34 -12.07 -23.49
N GLU A 204 37.53 -13.08 -23.13
CA GLU A 204 36.29 -12.82 -22.41
C GLU A 204 36.65 -12.20 -21.06
N GLY A 205 36.70 -10.86 -21.02
CA GLY A 205 36.63 -10.13 -19.77
C GLY A 205 35.31 -10.50 -19.11
N LYS A 206 35.34 -11.39 -18.12
CA LYS A 206 34.14 -11.85 -17.41
C LYS A 206 33.40 -10.63 -16.87
N GLY A 207 32.27 -10.31 -17.50
CA GLY A 207 31.37 -9.30 -16.98
C GLY A 207 30.98 -9.65 -15.55
N LEU A 208 30.65 -8.62 -14.76
CA LEU A 208 30.03 -8.83 -13.45
C LEU A 208 28.85 -9.79 -13.62
N ALA A 209 28.84 -10.87 -12.85
CA ALA A 209 27.76 -11.84 -12.93
C ALA A 209 26.45 -11.19 -12.40
N PRO A 210 25.30 -11.40 -13.06
CA PRO A 210 24.03 -10.92 -12.53
C PRO A 210 23.78 -11.41 -11.10
N CYS A 211 23.29 -10.50 -10.28
CA CYS A 211 22.83 -10.75 -8.92
C CYS A 211 21.54 -11.58 -8.97
N ASN A 212 21.55 -12.74 -8.32
CA ASN A 212 20.33 -13.53 -8.11
C ASN A 212 19.61 -13.01 -6.86
N PHE A 213 18.64 -12.12 -7.04
CA PHE A 213 17.79 -11.59 -5.96
C PHE A 213 16.59 -12.52 -5.73
N PRO A 214 16.53 -13.31 -4.65
CA PRO A 214 15.38 -14.20 -4.37
C PRO A 214 14.13 -13.42 -3.96
N ALA A 215 14.30 -12.17 -3.50
CA ALA A 215 13.22 -11.31 -3.05
C ALA A 215 13.55 -9.83 -3.27
N VAL A 216 12.50 -9.00 -3.36
CA VAL A 216 12.60 -7.53 -3.31
C VAL A 216 11.72 -6.99 -2.19
N TYR A 217 12.28 -6.11 -1.35
CA TYR A 217 11.55 -5.37 -0.32
C TYR A 217 11.49 -3.89 -0.69
N ASN A 218 10.29 -3.39 -0.94
CA ASN A 218 10.08 -2.01 -1.38
C ASN A 218 9.52 -1.12 -0.27
N PHE A 219 10.04 0.10 -0.18
CA PHE A 219 9.65 1.15 0.77
C PHE A 219 9.41 2.43 -0.02
N GLY A 220 8.36 3.18 0.29
CA GLY A 220 7.96 4.23 -0.64
C GLY A 220 6.68 4.98 -0.35
N ASP A 221 6.38 5.91 -1.24
CA ASP A 221 5.08 6.58 -1.34
C ASP A 221 4.22 6.01 -2.50
N SER A 222 3.19 6.75 -2.92
CA SER A 222 2.25 6.36 -3.98
C SER A 222 2.91 6.09 -5.35
N ASN A 223 4.14 6.57 -5.60
CA ASN A 223 4.90 6.19 -6.80
C ASN A 223 5.23 4.68 -6.85
N SER A 224 5.17 3.98 -5.70
CA SER A 224 5.45 2.54 -5.60
C SER A 224 4.48 1.74 -4.72
N ASP A 225 3.38 2.30 -4.21
CA ASP A 225 2.34 1.53 -3.49
C ASP A 225 1.63 0.52 -4.42
N THR A 226 1.66 -0.78 -4.04
CA THR A 226 1.00 -1.87 -4.79
C THR A 226 -0.33 -2.33 -4.16
N GLY A 227 -0.90 -1.55 -3.25
CA GLY A 227 -2.24 -1.75 -2.68
C GLY A 227 -2.31 -1.69 -1.15
N ALA A 228 -1.28 -1.19 -0.46
CA ALA A 228 -1.27 -1.02 0.99
C ALA A 228 -2.32 0.02 1.44
N PHE A 229 -2.42 1.18 0.76
CA PHE A 229 -3.52 2.12 0.99
C PHE A 229 -4.89 1.49 0.73
N SER A 230 -5.00 0.70 -0.35
CA SER A 230 -6.24 0.00 -0.68
C SER A 230 -6.66 -0.96 0.43
N ALA A 231 -5.79 -1.88 0.84
CA ALA A 231 -6.11 -2.85 1.88
C ALA A 231 -6.38 -2.20 3.26
N ALA A 232 -5.65 -1.13 3.60
CA ALA A 232 -5.76 -0.49 4.90
C ALA A 232 -6.96 0.48 5.04
N VAL A 233 -7.27 1.28 4.02
CA VAL A 233 -8.24 2.39 4.14
C VAL A 233 -9.41 2.25 3.17
N SER A 234 -9.16 2.36 1.86
CA SER A 234 -10.22 2.44 0.85
C SER A 234 -9.71 1.95 -0.50
N PRO A 235 -10.43 1.06 -1.21
CA PRO A 235 -9.92 0.45 -2.43
C PRO A 235 -9.83 1.48 -3.58
N THR A 236 -8.75 1.41 -4.37
CA THR A 236 -8.66 2.09 -5.68
C THR A 236 -9.91 1.83 -6.52
N GLN A 237 -10.37 2.84 -7.27
CA GLN A 237 -11.59 2.78 -8.08
C GLN A 237 -11.26 2.82 -9.58
N LEU A 238 -12.20 2.40 -10.43
CA LEU A 238 -12.05 2.70 -11.86
C LEU A 238 -12.02 4.24 -12.04
N PRO A 239 -11.14 4.77 -12.92
CA PRO A 239 -10.44 4.08 -14.01
C PRO A 239 -9.03 3.55 -13.67
N ASP A 240 -8.63 3.46 -12.39
CA ASP A 240 -7.31 2.95 -12.01
C ASP A 240 -7.15 1.46 -12.36
N GLY A 241 -5.96 1.05 -12.77
CA GLY A 241 -5.63 -0.30 -13.25
C GLY A 241 -6.24 -0.73 -14.60
N GLN A 242 -6.95 0.15 -15.32
CA GLN A 242 -7.65 -0.17 -16.57
C GLN A 242 -6.76 -0.66 -17.73
N THR A 243 -5.51 -0.19 -17.89
CA THR A 243 -4.70 -0.46 -19.10
C THR A 243 -3.94 -1.78 -19.05
N PHE A 244 -3.51 -2.20 -17.86
CA PHE A 244 -2.81 -3.48 -17.66
C PHE A 244 -3.63 -4.53 -16.91
N PHE A 245 -4.19 -4.17 -15.75
CA PHE A 245 -4.88 -5.12 -14.87
C PHE A 245 -6.36 -5.34 -15.25
N GLY A 246 -6.93 -4.45 -16.08
CA GLY A 246 -8.33 -4.46 -16.50
C GLY A 246 -9.34 -4.16 -15.38
N LYS A 247 -8.86 -3.92 -14.15
CA LYS A 247 -9.63 -3.55 -12.96
C LYS A 247 -8.70 -2.85 -11.95
N PRO A 248 -9.24 -2.16 -10.92
CA PRO A 248 -8.42 -1.55 -9.89
C PRO A 248 -7.56 -2.58 -9.15
N ALA A 249 -6.27 -2.27 -9.01
CA ALA A 249 -5.24 -3.19 -8.54
C ALA A 249 -4.35 -2.59 -7.43
N GLY A 250 -4.83 -1.54 -6.75
CA GLY A 250 -4.14 -0.91 -5.64
C GLY A 250 -2.99 0.04 -6.00
N ARG A 251 -2.73 0.26 -7.30
CA ARG A 251 -1.77 1.26 -7.81
C ARG A 251 -2.50 2.58 -8.08
N ASP A 252 -1.90 3.72 -7.76
CA ASP A 252 -2.38 5.06 -8.12
C ASP A 252 -2.06 5.40 -9.60
N CYS A 253 -2.43 4.50 -10.52
CA CYS A 253 -2.02 4.50 -11.92
C CYS A 253 -3.09 3.84 -12.82
N ASP A 254 -3.08 4.11 -14.13
CA ASP A 254 -3.87 3.35 -15.10
C ASP A 254 -3.41 1.89 -15.24
N GLY A 255 -2.14 1.59 -14.89
CA GLY A 255 -1.57 0.25 -14.98
C GLY A 255 -0.41 0.03 -14.00
N ARG A 256 0.74 -0.41 -14.50
CA ARG A 256 1.93 -0.79 -13.72
C ARG A 256 2.73 0.42 -13.21
N LEU A 257 3.27 0.29 -11.99
CA LEU A 257 4.24 1.23 -11.41
C LEU A 257 5.69 0.83 -11.71
N ILE A 258 6.66 1.71 -11.41
CA ILE A 258 8.09 1.42 -11.61
C ILE A 258 8.52 0.14 -10.86
N ILE A 259 7.95 -0.12 -9.67
CA ILE A 259 8.22 -1.34 -8.90
C ILE A 259 7.69 -2.63 -9.57
N ASP A 260 6.62 -2.54 -10.36
CA ASP A 260 6.13 -3.68 -11.14
C ASP A 260 7.10 -4.00 -12.30
N PHE A 261 7.68 -2.98 -12.94
CA PHE A 261 8.74 -3.17 -13.95
C PHE A 261 10.08 -3.65 -13.35
N ILE A 262 10.38 -3.31 -12.10
CA ILE A 262 11.52 -3.89 -11.35
C ILE A 262 11.33 -5.40 -11.15
N ALA A 263 10.13 -5.84 -10.81
CA ALA A 263 9.82 -7.27 -10.69
C ALA A 263 9.99 -8.02 -12.02
N GLU A 264 9.57 -7.41 -13.13
CA GLU A 264 9.74 -7.96 -14.48
C GLU A 264 11.21 -8.10 -14.90
N GLU A 265 12.04 -7.06 -14.72
CA GLU A 265 13.48 -7.08 -15.06
C GLU A 265 14.26 -8.10 -14.21
N LEU A 266 13.82 -8.36 -12.97
CA LEU A 266 14.41 -9.36 -12.07
C LEU A 266 13.78 -10.77 -12.21
N GLY A 267 12.73 -10.92 -13.04
CA GLY A 267 12.07 -12.21 -13.28
C GLY A 267 11.24 -12.76 -12.12
N ILE A 268 10.81 -11.91 -11.18
CA ILE A 268 10.01 -12.29 -10.01
C ILE A 268 8.53 -11.87 -10.15
N PRO A 269 7.60 -12.46 -9.38
CA PRO A 269 6.21 -11.98 -9.33
C PRO A 269 6.09 -10.54 -8.81
N TYR A 270 5.07 -9.81 -9.25
CA TYR A 270 4.72 -8.50 -8.68
C TYR A 270 4.55 -8.57 -7.16
N LEU A 271 5.08 -7.58 -6.44
CA LEU A 271 5.11 -7.60 -4.99
C LEU A 271 3.70 -7.44 -4.40
N SER A 272 3.38 -8.32 -3.44
CA SER A 272 2.18 -8.17 -2.61
C SER A 272 2.39 -7.02 -1.62
N PRO A 273 1.42 -6.10 -1.45
CA PRO A 273 1.48 -5.08 -0.41
C PRO A 273 1.38 -5.75 0.97
N TYR A 274 2.23 -5.31 1.91
CA TYR A 274 2.37 -5.93 3.23
C TYR A 274 1.09 -5.89 4.06
N LEU A 275 0.27 -4.84 3.92
CA LEU A 275 -1.00 -4.68 4.64
C LEU A 275 -2.18 -5.44 4.00
N ASP A 276 -1.99 -6.15 2.88
CA ASP A 276 -3.01 -7.06 2.36
C ASP A 276 -2.80 -8.47 2.89
N SER A 277 -3.76 -8.95 3.69
CA SER A 277 -3.83 -10.30 4.23
C SER A 277 -4.64 -11.28 3.36
N VAL A 278 -5.38 -10.79 2.37
CA VAL A 278 -6.38 -11.53 1.59
C VAL A 278 -5.77 -12.06 0.29
N GLY A 279 -4.91 -13.06 0.44
CA GLY A 279 -4.41 -13.86 -0.68
C GLY A 279 -3.00 -13.52 -1.16
N SER A 280 -2.31 -12.58 -0.51
CA SER A 280 -0.91 -12.21 -0.72
C SER A 280 0.06 -13.40 -0.73
N ASN A 281 1.22 -13.18 -1.37
CA ASN A 281 2.33 -14.10 -1.45
C ASN A 281 3.65 -13.31 -1.34
N PHE A 282 4.41 -13.56 -0.28
CA PHE A 282 5.66 -12.87 0.03
C PHE A 282 6.92 -13.73 -0.20
N SER A 283 6.77 -14.89 -0.85
CA SER A 283 7.90 -15.79 -1.19
C SER A 283 9.05 -15.11 -1.94
N HIS A 284 8.75 -14.04 -2.69
CA HIS A 284 9.71 -13.23 -3.45
C HIS A 284 9.77 -11.78 -2.92
N GLY A 285 9.47 -11.59 -1.63
CA GLY A 285 9.51 -10.29 -0.96
C GLY A 285 8.14 -9.60 -0.84
N ALA A 286 8.14 -8.37 -0.36
CA ALA A 286 6.95 -7.65 0.09
C ALA A 286 7.09 -6.14 -0.14
N ASN A 287 5.97 -5.45 -0.32
CA ASN A 287 5.94 -3.99 -0.49
C ASN A 287 5.34 -3.28 0.73
N PHE A 288 6.12 -2.40 1.34
CA PHE A 288 5.74 -1.57 2.50
C PHE A 288 5.41 -0.12 2.11
N ALA A 289 5.59 0.25 0.84
CA ALA A 289 5.20 1.56 0.33
C ALA A 289 3.70 1.82 0.52
N TYR A 290 3.35 3.09 0.76
CA TYR A 290 1.98 3.49 1.09
C TYR A 290 1.62 4.85 0.49
N SER A 291 0.43 4.95 -0.11
CA SER A 291 0.00 6.18 -0.79
C SER A 291 0.06 7.43 0.12
N GLY A 292 0.73 8.47 -0.37
CA GLY A 292 0.97 9.73 0.37
C GLY A 292 2.05 9.70 1.45
N ALA A 293 2.75 8.58 1.68
CA ALA A 293 3.78 8.47 2.72
C ALA A 293 4.91 9.51 2.59
N THR A 294 5.53 9.82 3.74
CA THR A 294 6.64 10.76 3.89
C THR A 294 7.81 10.15 4.67
N ILE A 295 8.99 10.72 4.51
CA ILE A 295 10.20 10.39 5.28
C ILE A 295 10.02 10.86 6.72
N LEU A 296 9.57 12.10 6.92
CA LEU A 296 9.18 12.56 8.24
C LEU A 296 7.78 12.06 8.60
N ARG A 297 7.65 11.64 9.85
CA ARG A 297 6.37 11.48 10.53
C ARG A 297 5.64 12.82 10.54
N GLN A 298 4.59 12.95 9.73
CA GLN A 298 3.74 14.13 9.78
C GLN A 298 3.08 14.24 11.16
N THR A 299 2.68 15.44 11.56
CA THR A 299 1.66 15.54 12.60
C THR A 299 0.41 14.83 12.09
N TRP A 300 -0.01 13.77 12.80
CA TRP A 300 -1.14 12.91 12.43
C TRP A 300 -2.47 13.67 12.21
N GLN A 301 -2.52 14.97 12.54
CA GLN A 301 -3.51 15.95 12.07
C GLN A 301 -3.77 15.89 10.55
N TYR A 302 -2.80 15.46 9.73
CA TYR A 302 -2.95 15.24 8.29
C TYR A 302 -3.31 13.79 7.88
N GLY A 303 -3.26 12.83 8.82
CA GLY A 303 -3.91 11.52 8.67
C GLY A 303 -3.17 10.47 7.82
N ILE A 304 -1.85 10.57 7.62
CA ILE A 304 -1.04 9.57 6.91
C ILE A 304 -0.23 8.77 7.94
N PRO A 305 -0.53 7.47 8.17
CA PRO A 305 -0.04 6.75 9.35
C PRO A 305 1.31 6.04 9.18
N PHE A 306 1.78 5.85 7.94
CA PHE A 306 2.92 4.97 7.61
C PHE A 306 4.08 5.75 6.96
N ASP A 307 4.69 6.62 7.77
CA ASP A 307 5.99 7.23 7.46
C ASP A 307 7.10 6.17 7.30
N LEU A 308 8.24 6.57 6.72
CA LEU A 308 9.33 5.64 6.39
C LEU A 308 9.87 4.85 7.60
N ALA A 309 9.89 5.45 8.80
CA ALA A 309 10.33 4.75 10.01
C ALA A 309 9.31 3.68 10.45
N VAL A 310 8.02 3.95 10.28
CA VAL A 310 6.97 2.92 10.45
C VAL A 310 7.09 1.83 9.39
N GLN A 311 7.37 2.15 8.12
CA GLN A 311 7.57 1.11 7.07
C GLN A 311 8.78 0.21 7.39
N ALA A 312 9.90 0.76 7.89
CA ALA A 312 11.04 -0.03 8.36
C ALA A 312 10.70 -0.89 9.60
N THR A 313 9.82 -0.40 10.48
CA THR A 313 9.30 -1.15 11.64
C THR A 313 8.38 -2.30 11.20
N GLN A 314 7.53 -2.08 10.20
CA GLN A 314 6.70 -3.12 9.57
C GLN A 314 7.56 -4.23 8.96
N PHE A 315 8.64 -3.89 8.25
CA PHE A 315 9.58 -4.88 7.72
C PHE A 315 10.27 -5.68 8.84
N SER A 316 10.69 -5.01 9.91
CA SER A 316 11.27 -5.68 11.10
C SER A 316 10.32 -6.73 11.69
N GLN A 317 9.04 -6.39 11.81
CA GLN A 317 8.00 -7.32 12.28
C GLN A 317 7.65 -8.43 11.27
N PHE A 318 7.65 -8.12 9.98
CA PHE A 318 7.46 -9.09 8.89
C PHE A 318 8.55 -10.16 8.92
N LYS A 319 9.82 -9.74 9.04
CA LYS A 319 10.98 -10.62 9.17
C LYS A 319 10.90 -11.47 10.44
N ALA A 320 10.66 -10.85 11.60
CA ALA A 320 10.60 -11.56 12.88
C ALA A 320 9.53 -12.67 12.89
N ARG A 321 8.30 -12.37 12.44
CA ARG A 321 7.21 -13.36 12.37
C ARG A 321 7.42 -14.41 11.29
N THR A 322 8.05 -14.05 10.16
CA THR A 322 8.47 -15.04 9.15
C THR A 322 9.43 -16.08 9.74
N ILE A 323 10.40 -15.63 10.54
CA ILE A 323 11.36 -16.52 11.22
C ILE A 323 10.65 -17.37 12.30
N ASP A 324 9.78 -16.79 13.13
CA ASP A 324 9.00 -17.52 14.13
C ASP A 324 8.13 -18.63 13.49
N ILE A 325 7.43 -18.33 12.39
CA ILE A 325 6.63 -19.31 11.64
C ILE A 325 7.51 -20.41 11.02
N SER A 326 8.69 -20.04 10.49
CA SER A 326 9.65 -21.00 9.91
C SER A 326 10.20 -21.94 10.98
N ASN A 327 10.56 -21.43 12.15
CA ASN A 327 11.08 -22.21 13.28
C ASN A 327 10.02 -23.16 13.87
N GLN A 328 8.75 -22.78 13.80
CA GLN A 328 7.61 -23.64 14.20
C GLN A 328 7.27 -24.75 13.18
N GLY A 329 8.03 -24.90 12.09
CA GLY A 329 7.77 -25.92 11.06
C GLY A 329 6.45 -25.74 10.30
N LYS A 330 5.82 -24.56 10.40
CA LYS A 330 4.54 -24.25 9.77
C LYS A 330 4.70 -24.04 8.27
N ASN A 331 3.60 -24.08 7.52
CA ASN A 331 3.62 -23.90 6.06
C ASN A 331 4.10 -22.49 5.67
N THR A 332 5.35 -22.40 5.23
CA THR A 332 6.06 -21.21 4.75
C THR A 332 5.97 -21.01 3.23
N SER A 333 5.14 -21.75 2.48
CA SER A 333 5.14 -21.72 0.99
C SER A 333 4.76 -20.38 0.34
N ARG A 334 4.39 -19.37 1.14
CA ARG A 334 4.09 -17.99 0.74
C ARG A 334 4.92 -16.95 1.49
N LEU A 335 5.96 -17.38 2.19
CA LEU A 335 6.89 -16.53 2.95
C LEU A 335 8.30 -16.69 2.37
N PRO A 336 9.16 -15.68 2.48
CA PRO A 336 10.55 -15.78 2.09
C PRO A 336 11.31 -16.65 3.10
N ARG A 337 12.41 -17.28 2.66
CA ARG A 337 13.24 -18.09 3.57
C ARG A 337 14.10 -17.20 4.46
N PRO A 338 14.41 -17.60 5.71
CA PRO A 338 15.24 -16.79 6.62
C PRO A 338 16.60 -16.35 6.02
N GLU A 339 17.23 -17.19 5.20
CA GLU A 339 18.50 -16.90 4.54
C GLU A 339 18.40 -15.98 3.31
N ASP A 340 17.20 -15.63 2.85
CA ASP A 340 17.02 -14.81 1.65
C ASP A 340 16.89 -13.31 1.95
N PHE A 341 16.57 -12.94 3.21
CA PHE A 341 16.56 -11.54 3.65
C PHE A 341 17.91 -10.82 3.41
N SER A 342 19.04 -11.51 3.61
CA SER A 342 20.38 -10.96 3.39
C SER A 342 20.83 -10.94 1.92
N LYS A 343 20.05 -11.56 1.02
CA LYS A 343 20.30 -11.63 -0.42
C LYS A 343 19.32 -10.78 -1.24
N ALA A 344 18.28 -10.26 -0.61
CA ALA A 344 17.22 -9.48 -1.24
C ALA A 344 17.68 -8.09 -1.68
N LEU A 345 16.97 -7.51 -2.64
CA LEU A 345 17.11 -6.10 -3.02
C LEU A 345 16.15 -5.25 -2.18
N TYR A 346 16.62 -4.10 -1.70
CA TYR A 346 15.86 -3.16 -0.91
C TYR A 346 15.69 -1.86 -1.72
N THR A 347 14.47 -1.61 -2.22
CA THR A 347 14.16 -0.44 -3.07
C THR A 347 13.51 0.67 -2.24
N LEU A 348 13.95 1.91 -2.45
CA LEU A 348 13.42 3.08 -1.74
C LEU A 348 13.03 4.18 -2.75
N ASP A 349 11.74 4.49 -2.86
CA ASP A 349 11.17 5.58 -3.69
C ASP A 349 10.22 6.44 -2.83
N ILE A 350 10.81 7.40 -2.10
CA ILE A 350 10.12 8.23 -1.11
C ILE A 350 10.77 9.61 -0.99
N GLY A 351 10.01 10.56 -0.43
CA GLY A 351 10.43 11.94 -0.24
C GLY A 351 9.73 12.91 -1.18
N GLN A 352 8.96 12.41 -2.16
CA GLN A 352 8.23 13.29 -3.09
C GLN A 352 7.24 14.17 -2.31
N ASN A 353 6.47 13.56 -1.40
CA ASN A 353 5.54 14.26 -0.52
C ASN A 353 6.24 15.18 0.51
N ASP A 354 7.47 14.87 0.92
CA ASP A 354 8.26 15.73 1.82
C ASP A 354 8.77 17.00 1.13
N VAL A 355 8.96 17.03 -0.19
CA VAL A 355 9.40 18.24 -0.93
C VAL A 355 8.39 18.72 -1.98
N TYR A 356 7.12 18.35 -1.81
CA TYR A 356 5.98 18.84 -2.59
C TYR A 356 5.20 19.93 -1.83
N GLY A 357 4.53 20.81 -2.57
CA GLY A 357 3.46 21.66 -2.04
C GLY A 357 3.91 22.98 -1.39
N SER A 358 2.98 23.94 -1.39
CA SER A 358 3.28 25.33 -1.03
C SER A 358 3.63 25.56 0.46
N SER A 359 3.24 24.64 1.35
CA SER A 359 3.55 24.63 2.79
C SER A 359 4.98 24.15 3.11
N TRP A 360 5.57 23.32 2.24
CA TRP A 360 6.98 22.92 2.39
C TRP A 360 7.92 23.90 1.67
N LEU A 361 7.47 24.51 0.56
CA LEU A 361 8.21 25.57 -0.15
C LEU A 361 8.35 26.90 0.64
N SER A 362 7.66 27.04 1.76
CA SER A 362 7.89 28.08 2.77
C SER A 362 8.93 27.71 3.84
N LYS A 363 9.29 26.43 4.01
CA LYS A 363 10.35 26.03 4.95
C LYS A 363 11.74 26.47 4.44
N PRO A 364 12.67 26.86 5.32
CA PRO A 364 14.04 27.16 4.93
C PRO A 364 14.76 25.92 4.35
N PRO A 365 15.83 26.08 3.56
CA PRO A 365 16.63 24.94 3.08
C PRO A 365 17.22 24.07 4.20
N SER A 366 17.40 24.63 5.40
CA SER A 366 17.84 23.91 6.61
C SER A 366 16.84 22.86 7.14
N ALA A 367 15.64 22.74 6.57
CA ALA A 367 14.73 21.63 6.83
C ALA A 367 15.08 20.34 6.03
N ILE A 368 15.95 20.42 5.02
CA ILE A 368 16.35 19.25 4.22
C ILE A 368 17.23 18.26 5.02
N PRO A 369 18.25 18.70 5.81
CA PRO A 369 19.03 17.79 6.65
C PRO A 369 18.18 16.86 7.52
N GLU A 370 17.10 17.38 8.13
CA GLU A 370 16.16 16.61 8.95
C GLU A 370 15.49 15.45 8.18
N LEU A 371 15.10 15.68 6.91
CA LEU A 371 14.62 14.62 6.02
C LEU A 371 15.71 13.56 5.82
N ILE A 372 16.91 14.00 5.46
CA ILE A 372 18.03 13.12 5.10
C ILE A 372 18.53 12.32 6.32
N ASP A 373 18.45 12.87 7.53
CA ASP A 373 18.75 12.18 8.78
C ASP A 373 17.71 11.10 9.09
N ASN A 374 16.41 11.39 8.97
CA ASN A 374 15.36 10.38 9.17
C ASN A 374 15.38 9.27 8.10
N PHE A 375 15.68 9.61 6.84
CA PHE A 375 15.96 8.63 5.80
C PHE A 375 17.16 7.72 6.15
N THR A 376 18.21 8.32 6.74
CA THR A 376 19.41 7.57 7.18
C THR A 376 19.06 6.58 8.30
N LEU A 377 18.30 7.01 9.31
CA LEU A 377 17.88 6.14 10.42
C LEU A 377 17.05 4.94 9.93
N ALA A 378 16.11 5.17 9.01
CA ALA A 378 15.32 4.09 8.42
C ALA A 378 16.17 3.12 7.60
N LEU A 379 17.12 3.61 6.79
CA LEU A 379 18.03 2.76 6.02
C LEU A 379 18.97 1.96 6.94
N GLN A 380 19.47 2.57 8.02
CA GLN A 380 20.25 1.89 9.06
C GLN A 380 19.42 0.78 9.72
N THR A 381 18.15 1.04 10.04
CA THR A 381 17.23 0.02 10.58
C THR A 381 17.09 -1.17 9.62
N LEU A 382 16.97 -0.92 8.31
CA LEU A 382 16.92 -1.99 7.30
C LEU A 382 18.25 -2.75 7.17
N TYR A 383 19.40 -2.07 7.33
CA TYR A 383 20.73 -2.68 7.34
C TYR A 383 20.95 -3.57 8.57
N ASP A 384 20.54 -3.12 9.75
CA ASP A 384 20.60 -3.88 11.00
C ASP A 384 19.66 -5.08 10.95
N GLN A 385 18.52 -4.94 10.26
CA GLN A 385 17.67 -6.07 9.87
C GLN A 385 18.22 -6.93 8.73
N GLY A 386 19.49 -6.76 8.34
CA GLY A 386 20.20 -7.65 7.43
C GLY A 386 20.14 -7.25 5.96
N GLY A 387 19.62 -6.06 5.61
CA GLY A 387 19.64 -5.54 4.24
C GLY A 387 21.07 -5.29 3.75
N ARG A 388 21.38 -5.73 2.52
CA ARG A 388 22.74 -5.66 1.95
C ARG A 388 22.84 -5.15 0.51
N ALA A 389 21.73 -5.06 -0.22
CA ALA A 389 21.69 -4.41 -1.54
C ALA A 389 20.56 -3.36 -1.55
N PHE A 390 20.91 -2.09 -1.67
CA PHE A 390 19.98 -0.96 -1.63
C PHE A 390 19.95 -0.21 -2.97
N TRP A 391 18.75 0.12 -3.43
CA TRP A 391 18.47 0.81 -4.69
C TRP A 391 17.57 2.01 -4.43
N ILE A 392 18.20 3.17 -4.26
CA ILE A 392 17.60 4.40 -3.74
C ILE A 392 17.30 5.34 -4.92
N HIS A 393 16.02 5.64 -5.12
CA HIS A 393 15.57 6.64 -6.09
C HIS A 393 15.72 8.04 -5.50
N ASN A 394 15.97 9.03 -6.35
CA ASN A 394 15.87 10.44 -6.00
C ASN A 394 14.50 11.01 -6.40
N VAL A 395 14.12 12.16 -5.86
CA VAL A 395 12.78 12.72 -6.07
C VAL A 395 12.65 13.33 -7.47
N GLY A 396 11.53 13.07 -8.13
CA GLY A 396 11.20 13.59 -9.47
C GLY A 396 10.99 15.10 -9.53
N PRO A 397 10.97 15.72 -10.73
CA PRO A 397 10.85 17.16 -10.88
C PRO A 397 9.43 17.67 -10.51
N ASN A 398 9.19 17.93 -9.22
CA ASN A 398 7.89 18.36 -8.69
C ASN A 398 7.31 19.61 -9.39
N GLY A 399 8.14 20.52 -9.88
CA GLY A 399 7.70 21.68 -10.65
C GLY A 399 7.12 21.35 -12.03
N CYS A 400 7.29 20.11 -12.52
CA CYS A 400 6.69 19.62 -13.76
C CYS A 400 5.37 18.86 -13.56
N LEU A 401 4.86 18.74 -12.32
CA LEU A 401 3.60 18.04 -12.05
C LEU A 401 2.39 18.93 -12.39
N PRO A 402 1.34 18.43 -13.09
CA PRO A 402 0.15 19.23 -13.38
C PRO A 402 -0.54 19.77 -12.11
N ALA A 403 -0.54 19.01 -11.00
CA ALA A 403 -1.06 19.47 -9.72
C ALA A 403 -0.30 20.71 -9.19
N ALA A 404 1.04 20.74 -9.34
CA ALA A 404 1.85 21.88 -8.94
C ALA A 404 1.54 23.15 -9.75
N GLN A 405 1.07 23.01 -10.99
CA GLN A 405 0.60 24.13 -11.83
C GLN A 405 -0.76 24.68 -11.34
N ASN A 406 -1.66 23.79 -10.91
CA ASN A 406 -2.96 24.18 -10.32
C ASN A 406 -2.77 24.93 -8.98
N ASP A 407 -1.77 24.56 -8.19
CA ASP A 407 -1.42 25.20 -6.91
C ASP A 407 -0.92 26.67 -7.05
N ILE A 408 -0.66 27.18 -8.27
CA ILE A 408 -0.14 28.54 -8.53
C ILE A 408 -1.25 29.62 -8.46
N TRP A 409 -2.53 29.27 -8.26
CA TRP A 409 -3.72 30.14 -8.39
C TRP A 409 -3.67 31.54 -7.75
N ASN A 410 -2.74 31.82 -6.83
CA ASN A 410 -2.55 33.15 -6.23
C ASN A 410 -1.07 33.62 -6.11
N ARG A 411 -0.15 33.16 -6.97
CA ARG A 411 1.31 33.48 -6.89
C ARG A 411 1.89 34.06 -8.19
N THR A 412 1.83 35.39 -8.32
CA THR A 412 2.35 36.19 -9.46
C THR A 412 3.89 36.30 -9.54
N GLN A 413 4.65 35.43 -8.86
CA GLN A 413 6.11 35.51 -8.75
C GLN A 413 6.85 34.21 -9.12
N GLU A 414 6.14 33.13 -9.43
CA GLU A 414 6.80 31.89 -9.86
C GLU A 414 7.37 32.04 -11.28
N THR A 415 8.54 31.45 -11.53
CA THR A 415 9.18 31.44 -12.86
C THR A 415 9.26 30.02 -13.39
N PHE A 416 9.28 29.89 -14.71
CA PHE A 416 9.22 28.60 -15.40
C PHE A 416 10.48 28.36 -16.24
N ASP A 417 10.83 27.09 -16.43
CA ASP A 417 11.87 26.68 -17.37
C ASP A 417 11.34 26.63 -18.81
N LYS A 418 12.23 26.31 -19.76
CA LYS A 418 11.91 26.18 -21.19
C LYS A 418 10.86 25.10 -21.54
N ASN A 419 10.55 24.19 -20.62
CA ASN A 419 9.56 23.13 -20.79
C ASN A 419 8.23 23.45 -20.08
N GLY A 420 8.17 24.55 -19.32
CA GLY A 420 7.01 24.97 -18.52
C GLY A 420 7.03 24.51 -17.06
N CYS A 421 8.12 23.92 -16.57
CA CYS A 421 8.22 23.46 -15.19
C CYS A 421 8.58 24.62 -14.24
N ILE A 422 8.02 24.63 -13.02
CA ILE A 422 8.25 25.69 -12.03
C ILE A 422 9.68 25.59 -11.47
N ASN A 423 10.49 26.64 -11.68
CA ASN A 423 11.91 26.68 -11.29
C ASN A 423 12.08 26.46 -9.78
N ARG A 424 11.41 27.26 -8.95
CA ARG A 424 11.50 27.22 -7.47
C ARG A 424 11.22 25.83 -6.87
N TRP A 425 10.29 25.09 -7.45
CA TRP A 425 9.94 23.74 -6.99
C TRP A 425 11.05 22.75 -7.36
N ASN A 426 11.54 22.81 -8.60
CA ASN A 426 12.64 21.97 -9.07
C ASN A 426 13.97 22.31 -8.38
N GLU A 427 14.27 23.58 -8.09
CA GLU A 427 15.42 24.01 -7.29
C GLU A 427 15.42 23.36 -5.90
N ARG A 428 14.26 23.29 -5.24
CA ARG A 428 14.11 22.63 -3.93
C ARG A 428 14.36 21.12 -4.02
N VAL A 429 13.83 20.48 -5.05
CA VAL A 429 14.07 19.04 -5.33
C VAL A 429 15.55 18.78 -5.64
N VAL A 430 16.20 19.61 -6.44
CA VAL A 430 17.61 19.47 -6.81
C VAL A 430 18.51 19.58 -5.57
N GLU A 431 18.24 20.50 -4.65
CA GLU A 431 18.99 20.60 -3.39
C GLU A 431 18.74 19.40 -2.46
N TYR A 432 17.51 18.88 -2.38
CA TYR A 432 17.21 17.65 -1.67
C TYR A 432 17.97 16.45 -2.27
N ASN A 433 17.90 16.26 -3.59
CA ASN A 433 18.58 15.18 -4.31
C ASN A 433 20.11 15.27 -4.17
N ARG A 434 20.66 16.50 -4.11
CA ARG A 434 22.08 16.73 -3.84
C ARG A 434 22.47 16.27 -2.43
N GLN A 435 21.71 16.65 -1.39
CA GLN A 435 21.99 16.21 -0.02
C GLN A 435 21.77 14.71 0.19
N LEU A 436 20.77 14.11 -0.49
CA LEU A 436 20.57 12.66 -0.53
C LEU A 436 21.77 11.94 -1.16
N LYS A 437 22.30 12.46 -2.28
CA LYS A 437 23.51 11.89 -2.90
C LYS A 437 24.74 12.00 -2.00
N ASP A 438 24.96 13.17 -1.38
CA ASP A 438 26.05 13.34 -0.40
C ASP A 438 25.92 12.36 0.78
N ARG A 439 24.68 12.07 1.23
CA ARG A 439 24.42 11.09 2.29
C ARG A 439 24.68 9.66 1.84
N VAL A 440 24.27 9.28 0.64
CA VAL A 440 24.55 7.94 0.09
C VAL A 440 26.06 7.70 -0.06
N ILE A 441 26.85 8.73 -0.39
CA ILE A 441 28.31 8.63 -0.41
C ILE A 441 28.89 8.33 0.98
N LYS A 442 28.35 8.93 2.05
CA LYS A 442 28.74 8.61 3.44
C LYS A 442 28.32 7.21 3.85
N LEU A 443 27.05 6.85 3.61
CA LEU A 443 26.48 5.54 3.96
C LEU A 443 27.27 4.35 3.37
N ARG A 444 27.95 4.51 2.22
CA ARG A 444 28.85 3.49 1.65
C ARG A 444 30.13 3.25 2.45
N ALA A 445 30.60 4.23 3.20
CA ALA A 445 31.70 4.09 4.15
C ALA A 445 31.19 3.60 5.51
N ASP A 446 30.06 4.15 5.97
CA ASP A 446 29.46 3.86 7.27
C ASP A 446 28.86 2.44 7.37
N LEU A 447 28.34 1.91 6.25
CA LEU A 447 27.71 0.57 6.16
C LEU A 447 28.52 -0.35 5.22
N PRO A 448 29.73 -0.78 5.61
CA PRO A 448 30.70 -1.38 4.69
C PRO A 448 30.30 -2.75 4.13
N GLU A 449 29.30 -3.43 4.67
CA GLU A 449 28.77 -4.67 4.05
C GLU A 449 27.78 -4.42 2.92
N ALA A 450 27.20 -3.21 2.83
CA ALA A 450 26.14 -2.91 1.88
C ALA A 450 26.67 -2.48 0.50
N ALA A 451 26.00 -2.93 -0.55
CA ALA A 451 26.02 -2.27 -1.86
C ALA A 451 24.87 -1.27 -1.90
N ILE A 452 25.17 0.03 -2.05
CA ILE A 452 24.17 1.11 -2.02
C ILE A 452 24.23 1.89 -3.32
N THR A 453 23.21 1.74 -4.16
CA THR A 453 23.07 2.40 -5.47
C THR A 453 22.10 3.58 -5.35
N TYR A 454 22.53 4.76 -5.79
CA TYR A 454 21.69 5.96 -5.95
C TYR A 454 21.25 6.05 -7.42
N VAL A 455 20.01 6.45 -7.66
CA VAL A 455 19.35 6.35 -8.98
C VAL A 455 18.70 7.68 -9.34
N ASP A 456 19.11 8.27 -10.46
CA ASP A 456 18.68 9.59 -10.91
C ASP A 456 17.37 9.57 -11.71
N VAL A 457 16.29 9.25 -10.99
CA VAL A 457 14.90 9.30 -11.46
C VAL A 457 14.47 10.72 -11.86
N TYR A 458 15.02 11.77 -11.22
CA TYR A 458 14.82 13.16 -11.62
C TYR A 458 15.22 13.36 -13.09
N THR A 459 16.44 12.96 -13.47
CA THR A 459 16.91 13.07 -14.85
C THR A 459 16.09 12.19 -15.80
N ALA A 460 15.66 10.99 -15.40
CA ALA A 460 14.79 10.15 -16.22
C ALA A 460 13.41 10.80 -16.47
N LYS A 461 12.72 11.25 -15.42
CA LYS A 461 11.41 11.93 -15.47
C LYS A 461 11.51 13.26 -16.25
N TYR A 462 12.55 14.08 -16.02
CA TYR A 462 12.76 15.35 -16.73
C TYR A 462 13.11 15.18 -18.21
N ASN A 463 13.87 14.13 -18.58
CA ASN A 463 14.15 13.80 -19.97
C ASN A 463 12.89 13.33 -20.72
N LEU A 464 11.99 12.60 -20.06
CA LEU A 464 10.67 12.25 -20.60
C LEU A 464 9.85 13.51 -20.91
N ILE A 465 9.73 14.43 -19.94
CA ILE A 465 8.97 15.68 -20.07
C ILE A 465 9.52 16.56 -21.19
N SER A 466 10.83 16.81 -21.20
CA SER A 466 11.48 17.71 -22.19
C SER A 466 11.52 17.16 -23.62
N ASN A 467 11.34 15.84 -23.81
CA ASN A 467 11.31 15.19 -25.12
C ASN A 467 9.95 14.59 -25.48
N ALA A 468 8.90 14.82 -24.67
CA ALA A 468 7.61 14.14 -24.71
C ALA A 468 7.02 13.95 -26.13
N LYS A 469 6.96 15.04 -26.91
CA LYS A 469 6.43 15.03 -28.28
C LYS A 469 7.18 14.11 -29.24
N ASN A 470 8.50 13.95 -29.05
CA ASN A 470 9.34 13.04 -29.84
C ASN A 470 9.21 11.57 -29.38
N LEU A 471 8.72 11.37 -28.16
CA LEU A 471 8.51 10.06 -27.52
C LEU A 471 7.06 9.55 -27.65
N GLY A 472 6.19 10.30 -28.33
CA GLY A 472 4.78 9.95 -28.55
C GLY A 472 3.80 10.50 -27.50
N PHE A 473 4.28 11.25 -26.50
CA PHE A 473 3.46 11.83 -25.45
C PHE A 473 2.94 13.23 -25.85
N ALA A 474 1.63 13.41 -25.75
CA ALA A 474 0.95 14.69 -25.86
C ALA A 474 1.12 15.51 -24.57
N GLU A 475 0.99 16.84 -24.71
CA GLU A 475 0.78 17.83 -23.63
C GLU A 475 1.45 17.46 -22.27
N PRO A 476 2.80 17.49 -22.16
CA PRO A 476 3.54 16.83 -21.08
C PRO A 476 3.22 17.29 -19.65
N LEU A 477 2.62 18.47 -19.47
CA LEU A 477 2.24 19.05 -18.18
C LEU A 477 0.71 18.97 -17.94
N LYS A 478 0.04 17.99 -18.55
CA LYS A 478 -1.41 17.75 -18.42
C LYS A 478 -1.69 16.34 -17.91
N GLN A 479 -2.71 16.21 -17.08
CA GLN A 479 -3.22 14.94 -16.55
C GLN A 479 -4.24 14.28 -17.48
N CYS A 480 -4.29 12.95 -17.49
CA CYS A 480 -5.27 12.16 -18.23
C CYS A 480 -6.61 12.01 -17.48
N LYS A 481 -6.56 11.58 -16.22
CA LYS A 481 -7.68 11.42 -15.29
C LYS A 481 -8.05 12.76 -14.68
N ASN A 482 -9.32 13.17 -14.80
CA ASN A 482 -9.89 14.32 -14.11
C ASN A 482 -11.11 13.85 -13.29
N GLY A 483 -10.98 13.86 -11.96
CA GLY A 483 -11.92 13.17 -11.08
C GLY A 483 -11.96 11.68 -11.39
N THR A 484 -13.14 11.17 -11.74
CA THR A 484 -13.37 9.76 -12.13
C THR A 484 -13.31 9.53 -13.65
N THR A 485 -13.09 10.57 -14.47
CA THR A 485 -13.12 10.47 -15.93
C THR A 485 -11.69 10.33 -16.48
N PRO A 486 -11.32 9.22 -17.15
CA PRO A 486 -10.04 9.11 -17.84
C PRO A 486 -10.06 9.82 -19.21
N CYS A 487 -8.88 10.10 -19.75
CA CYS A 487 -8.72 10.45 -21.15
C CYS A 487 -8.83 9.21 -22.06
N GLU A 488 -9.14 9.41 -23.34
CA GLU A 488 -9.36 8.31 -24.32
C GLU A 488 -8.14 7.40 -24.54
N ASN A 489 -6.92 7.92 -24.33
CA ASN A 489 -5.68 7.18 -24.53
C ASN A 489 -4.65 7.54 -23.43
N PRO A 490 -4.65 6.83 -22.29
CA PRO A 490 -3.69 7.05 -21.21
C PRO A 490 -2.23 6.96 -21.66
N SER A 491 -1.92 6.06 -22.61
CA SER A 491 -0.56 5.85 -23.11
C SER A 491 0.02 7.04 -23.88
N SER A 492 -0.78 8.06 -24.23
CA SER A 492 -0.30 9.33 -24.80
C SER A 492 -0.06 10.44 -23.76
N TYR A 493 -0.27 10.20 -22.46
CA TYR A 493 -0.06 11.19 -21.39
C TYR A 493 1.07 10.78 -20.44
N ILE A 494 1.82 11.74 -19.91
CA ILE A 494 2.85 11.47 -18.89
C ILE A 494 2.20 11.31 -17.52
N SER A 495 1.39 12.28 -17.10
CA SER A 495 0.72 12.23 -15.80
C SER A 495 -0.65 11.57 -15.91
N TRP A 496 -0.91 10.66 -14.98
CA TRP A 496 -2.21 10.03 -14.82
C TRP A 496 -3.22 11.03 -14.24
N ASP A 497 -3.00 11.55 -13.03
CA ASP A 497 -4.00 12.31 -12.26
C ASP A 497 -3.57 13.72 -11.81
N GLY A 498 -2.38 14.15 -12.23
CA GLY A 498 -1.77 15.42 -11.85
C GLY A 498 -0.58 15.28 -10.90
N VAL A 499 -0.41 14.12 -10.26
CA VAL A 499 0.78 13.78 -9.46
C VAL A 499 1.45 12.52 -9.98
N HIS A 500 0.67 11.44 -10.15
CA HIS A 500 1.18 10.14 -10.54
C HIS A 500 1.40 10.05 -12.05
N TYR A 501 2.22 9.08 -12.45
CA TYR A 501 2.59 8.82 -13.85
C TYR A 501 1.74 7.69 -14.43
N THR A 502 1.48 7.75 -15.73
CA THR A 502 0.79 6.66 -16.44
C THR A 502 1.69 5.42 -16.56
N GLU A 503 1.10 4.26 -16.86
CA GLU A 503 1.87 3.03 -17.12
C GLU A 503 2.93 3.25 -18.20
N ALA A 504 2.57 3.94 -19.28
CA ALA A 504 3.49 4.22 -20.39
C ALA A 504 4.67 5.11 -19.95
N ALA A 505 4.42 6.07 -19.05
CA ALA A 505 5.45 6.92 -18.48
C ALA A 505 6.32 6.17 -17.45
N ASN A 506 5.72 5.33 -16.59
CA ASN A 506 6.43 4.46 -15.64
C ASN A 506 7.35 3.48 -16.37
N HIS A 507 6.87 2.84 -17.44
CA HIS A 507 7.65 1.96 -18.31
C HIS A 507 8.85 2.70 -18.94
N PHE A 508 8.64 3.92 -19.44
CA PHE A 508 9.73 4.74 -19.96
C PHE A 508 10.78 5.04 -18.88
N VAL A 509 10.35 5.49 -17.69
CA VAL A 509 11.26 5.83 -16.58
C VAL A 509 12.04 4.59 -16.15
N ALA A 510 11.37 3.47 -15.89
CA ALA A 510 11.99 2.18 -15.54
C ALA A 510 13.08 1.80 -16.57
N LYS A 511 12.75 1.77 -17.86
CA LYS A 511 13.69 1.42 -18.94
C LYS A 511 14.97 2.29 -18.99
N ASN A 512 14.92 3.53 -18.49
CA ASN A 512 16.07 4.45 -18.46
C ASN A 512 16.87 4.41 -17.15
N ILE A 513 16.34 3.83 -16.07
CA ILE A 513 17.04 3.71 -14.78
C ILE A 513 17.56 2.30 -14.51
N LEU A 514 16.83 1.26 -14.92
CA LEU A 514 17.16 -0.13 -14.58
C LEU A 514 18.41 -0.66 -15.29
N ASN A 515 18.87 -0.01 -16.35
CA ASN A 515 20.06 -0.39 -17.13
C ASN A 515 21.38 0.26 -16.64
N GLY A 516 21.34 1.29 -15.79
CA GLY A 516 22.51 1.79 -15.06
C GLY A 516 23.19 3.12 -15.45
N PRO A 517 23.03 3.74 -16.64
CA PRO A 517 23.66 5.03 -16.92
C PRO A 517 23.19 6.21 -16.06
N LEU A 518 22.02 6.07 -15.42
CA LEU A 518 21.50 7.02 -14.43
C LEU A 518 21.72 6.56 -12.97
N SER A 519 22.50 5.50 -12.77
CA SER A 519 22.89 5.01 -11.45
C SER A 519 24.27 5.55 -11.03
N ASP A 520 24.48 5.66 -9.73
CA ASP A 520 25.79 5.81 -9.09
C ASP A 520 25.90 4.69 -8.04
N PRO A 521 26.87 3.75 -8.12
CA PRO A 521 27.73 3.49 -9.28
C PRO A 521 26.91 3.15 -10.54
N PRO A 522 27.47 3.33 -11.75
CA PRO A 522 26.74 3.18 -13.01
C PRO A 522 26.50 1.71 -13.37
N VAL A 523 25.52 1.07 -12.73
CA VAL A 523 25.12 -0.33 -12.96
C VAL A 523 23.62 -0.54 -13.04
N SER A 524 23.24 -1.55 -13.82
CA SER A 524 21.86 -2.02 -13.90
C SER A 524 21.40 -2.65 -12.58
N ILE A 525 20.08 -2.71 -12.38
CA ILE A 525 19.48 -3.29 -11.19
C ILE A 525 19.90 -4.75 -10.98
N ALA A 526 20.04 -5.51 -12.08
CA ALA A 526 20.56 -6.87 -12.10
C ALA A 526 22.03 -7.01 -11.61
N HIS A 527 22.74 -5.91 -11.34
CA HIS A 527 24.11 -5.91 -10.78
C HIS A 527 24.24 -5.11 -9.47
N ALA A 528 23.11 -4.70 -8.86
CA ALA A 528 23.08 -3.81 -7.69
C ALA A 528 23.71 -4.38 -6.40
N CYS A 529 24.00 -5.68 -6.32
CA CYS A 529 24.62 -6.33 -5.16
C CYS A 529 26.15 -6.15 -5.08
N HIS A 530 26.80 -5.63 -6.12
CA HIS A 530 28.27 -5.60 -6.22
C HIS A 530 28.89 -4.34 -5.59
N LYS A 531 29.21 -4.33 -4.29
CA LYS A 531 29.66 -3.08 -3.61
C LYS A 531 30.91 -2.40 -4.21
N ASN A 532 31.80 -3.16 -4.85
CA ASN A 532 33.13 -2.70 -5.28
C ASN A 532 33.21 -2.23 -6.75
N ILE A 533 32.09 -1.95 -7.43
CA ILE A 533 32.07 -1.64 -8.87
C ILE A 533 33.07 -0.54 -9.26
N TRP A 534 33.17 0.57 -8.52
CA TRP A 534 34.11 1.66 -8.85
C TRP A 534 35.57 1.19 -8.88
N LYS A 535 35.97 0.26 -8.01
CA LYS A 535 37.30 -0.37 -8.06
C LYS A 535 37.46 -1.20 -9.34
N ILE A 536 36.45 -1.98 -9.72
CA ILE A 536 36.46 -2.84 -10.91
C ILE A 536 36.49 -2.00 -12.20
N ILE A 537 35.77 -0.88 -12.24
CA ILE A 537 35.82 0.08 -13.36
C ILE A 537 37.22 0.69 -13.46
N LEU A 538 37.79 1.20 -12.36
CA LEU A 538 39.13 1.80 -12.36
C LEU A 538 40.24 0.78 -12.70
N GLU A 539 40.10 -0.47 -12.27
CA GLU A 539 41.02 -1.57 -12.64
C GLU A 539 40.86 -1.93 -14.13
N ALA A 540 39.64 -1.98 -14.67
CA ALA A 540 39.39 -2.22 -16.09
C ALA A 540 39.90 -1.07 -16.97
N GLU A 541 39.66 0.20 -16.60
CA GLU A 541 40.21 1.38 -17.27
C GLU A 541 41.74 1.37 -17.23
N ALA A 542 42.35 1.05 -16.09
CA ALA A 542 43.79 0.90 -15.98
C ALA A 542 44.34 -0.23 -16.89
N MET A 543 43.64 -1.37 -16.99
CA MET A 543 44.02 -2.45 -17.91
C MET A 543 43.85 -2.05 -19.38
N ILE A 544 42.81 -1.28 -19.74
CA ILE A 544 42.63 -0.74 -21.10
C ILE A 544 43.76 0.25 -21.43
N ILE A 545 44.12 1.13 -20.51
CA ILE A 545 45.23 2.09 -20.65
C ILE A 545 46.59 1.38 -20.76
N GLN A 546 46.82 0.28 -20.02
CA GLN A 546 48.06 -0.50 -20.12
C GLN A 546 48.16 -1.34 -21.40
N ASN A 547 47.06 -1.90 -21.89
CA ASN A 547 47.04 -2.68 -23.14
C ASN A 547 47.01 -1.80 -24.39
N GLY A 548 46.58 -0.54 -24.27
CA GLY A 548 46.67 0.48 -25.31
C GLY A 548 48.12 0.91 -25.59
N ARG A 549 48.82 0.17 -26.47
CA ARG A 549 50.21 0.45 -26.87
C ARG A 549 50.47 1.94 -27.15
N PRO A 550 51.35 2.63 -26.39
CA PRO A 550 51.63 4.04 -26.63
C PRO A 550 52.43 4.24 -27.92
N GLY A 551 51.79 4.82 -28.93
CA GLY A 551 52.48 5.42 -30.07
C GLY A 551 53.43 6.51 -29.58
N ARG A 552 54.65 6.56 -30.14
CA ARG A 552 55.70 7.49 -29.67
C ARG A 552 55.30 8.93 -29.97
N ASN A 553 54.90 9.68 -28.93
CA ASN A 553 55.23 11.11 -28.71
C ASN A 553 54.72 11.68 -27.36
N ALA A 554 54.35 10.85 -26.39
CA ALA A 554 53.97 11.29 -25.04
C ALA A 554 55.20 11.54 -24.13
N LYS A 555 55.93 12.64 -24.35
CA LYS A 555 57.05 13.05 -23.47
C LYS A 555 57.04 14.53 -23.02
N THR A 556 55.87 15.17 -23.07
CA THR A 556 55.69 16.59 -22.67
C THR A 556 54.36 16.82 -21.92
N ALA A 557 53.91 15.84 -21.12
CA ALA A 557 52.66 15.90 -20.36
C ALA A 557 52.74 15.14 -19.03
N ARG A 558 53.76 15.45 -18.19
CA ARG A 558 53.85 14.90 -16.82
C ARG A 558 54.43 15.92 -15.82
N ALA A 559 53.80 17.09 -15.79
CA ALA A 559 53.82 18.06 -14.71
C ALA A 559 52.39 18.62 -14.56
N ASN A 560 52.05 19.19 -13.41
CA ASN A 560 50.73 19.75 -13.08
C ASN A 560 49.57 18.74 -13.04
N PHE A 561 49.62 17.78 -12.11
CA PHE A 561 48.42 17.03 -11.68
C PHE A 561 48.37 16.79 -10.16
N THR A 562 48.66 17.85 -9.39
CA THR A 562 48.58 17.87 -7.92
C THR A 562 48.13 19.26 -7.41
N ALA A 563 46.84 19.59 -7.61
CA ALA A 563 46.03 20.52 -6.78
C ALA A 563 44.73 20.95 -7.50
N THR A 564 43.56 20.46 -7.04
CA THR A 564 42.31 21.24 -6.78
C THR A 564 41.15 20.28 -6.45
N LYS A 565 40.12 20.77 -5.75
CA LYS A 565 38.88 20.04 -5.43
C LYS A 565 37.84 20.20 -6.57
N PRO A 566 36.84 19.30 -6.69
CA PRO A 566 35.99 19.21 -7.89
C PRO A 566 34.74 20.10 -7.84
N ALA A 567 34.35 20.68 -8.99
CA ALA A 567 32.96 20.94 -9.38
C ALA A 567 32.80 21.42 -10.85
N SER A 568 31.67 21.03 -11.45
CA SER A 568 30.91 21.75 -12.50
C SER A 568 31.32 21.70 -14.00
N VAL A 569 30.27 21.65 -14.84
CA VAL A 569 30.15 21.94 -16.29
C VAL A 569 31.05 21.19 -17.28
N LEU A 570 30.48 20.24 -18.03
CA LEU A 570 30.96 19.91 -19.38
C LEU A 570 29.93 19.22 -20.31
N VAL A 571 29.05 19.99 -20.95
CA VAL A 571 28.49 19.64 -22.28
C VAL A 571 28.25 20.92 -23.08
N GLN A 572 28.60 20.89 -24.38
CA GLN A 572 28.47 21.96 -25.38
C GLN A 572 29.41 23.17 -25.17
N ALA A 573 29.90 23.86 -26.21
CA ALA A 573 29.64 23.73 -27.65
C ALA A 573 30.94 23.67 -28.48
N ALA A 574 30.81 23.35 -29.78
CA ALA A 574 31.94 23.32 -30.72
C ALA A 574 31.89 24.48 -31.73
N ARG A 575 33.08 24.94 -32.15
CA ARG A 575 33.43 25.92 -33.22
C ARG A 575 33.60 27.40 -32.81
N ALA A 576 34.48 28.07 -33.59
CA ALA A 576 34.66 29.52 -33.80
C ALA A 576 35.61 30.32 -32.86
N ASN A 577 36.92 30.16 -33.09
CA ASN A 577 37.93 31.20 -33.35
C ASN A 577 38.01 32.56 -32.58
N CYS A 578 39.26 32.85 -32.16
CA CYS A 578 39.99 34.14 -32.26
C CYS A 578 40.00 35.21 -31.12
N THR A 579 41.15 35.22 -30.42
CA THR A 579 42.07 36.38 -30.16
C THR A 579 41.83 37.44 -29.07
N ALA A 580 42.98 37.93 -28.54
CA ALA A 580 43.25 39.12 -27.69
C ALA A 580 42.85 39.03 -26.19
N THR A 581 43.72 39.17 -25.16
CA THR A 581 44.63 40.28 -24.69
C THR A 581 43.91 41.53 -24.19
N SER A 582 44.22 42.16 -23.03
CA SER A 582 45.38 42.03 -22.09
C SER A 582 45.25 42.88 -20.79
N HIS A 583 46.18 42.68 -19.84
CA HIS A 583 46.63 43.57 -18.72
C HIS A 583 45.74 43.67 -17.45
N LEU A 584 46.25 43.33 -16.24
CA LEU A 584 47.05 44.12 -15.26
C LEU A 584 46.25 45.29 -14.65
N ASN A 585 46.20 45.59 -13.33
CA ASN A 585 47.15 45.39 -12.20
C ASN A 585 46.38 45.55 -10.84
N PHE A 586 46.88 45.49 -9.57
CA PHE A 586 48.21 45.32 -8.93
C PHE A 586 48.07 45.04 -7.38
N LEU A 587 49.03 44.32 -6.73
CA LEU A 587 49.48 44.42 -5.29
C LEU A 587 48.49 44.09 -4.13
N HIS A 588 48.86 43.63 -2.90
CA HIS A 588 50.16 43.21 -2.28
C HIS A 588 49.95 42.34 -0.99
N ILE A 589 50.89 41.41 -0.68
CA ILE A 589 51.66 41.16 0.59
C ILE A 589 50.97 41.26 1.99
N SER A 590 51.20 40.41 3.03
CA SER A 590 51.93 39.11 3.19
C SER A 590 51.74 38.46 4.60
N ALA A 591 51.89 37.12 4.66
CA ALA A 591 52.53 36.22 5.67
C ALA A 591 52.63 36.54 7.21
N ASP A 592 52.17 35.58 8.03
CA ASP A 592 52.87 34.76 9.08
C ASP A 592 53.73 35.41 10.22
N PRO A 593 54.03 34.71 11.36
CA PRO A 593 53.24 33.80 12.23
C PRO A 593 53.49 34.06 13.77
N GLU A 594 53.39 33.01 14.63
CA GLU A 594 53.76 32.94 16.08
C GLU A 594 52.87 33.70 17.12
N SER A 595 52.86 33.40 18.44
CA SER A 595 52.96 32.13 19.22
C SER A 595 52.59 32.39 20.73
N SER A 596 52.65 31.34 21.58
CA SER A 596 52.71 31.35 23.08
C SER A 596 51.44 31.55 23.95
N GLU A 597 51.43 30.81 25.06
CA GLU A 597 50.56 30.86 26.27
C GLU A 597 51.32 31.68 27.39
N PRO A 598 51.15 31.57 28.76
CA PRO A 598 50.29 30.72 29.62
C PRO A 598 49.74 31.35 30.95
N VAL A 599 49.14 30.51 31.84
CA VAL A 599 48.84 30.71 33.29
C VAL A 599 47.69 31.73 33.56
N GLU A 600 46.83 31.73 34.60
CA GLU A 600 46.58 31.10 35.94
C GLU A 600 45.04 30.79 36.01
N GLU A 601 44.35 30.05 36.89
CA GLU A 601 44.49 29.14 38.07
C GLU A 601 43.07 28.47 38.24
N GLY A 602 42.70 27.42 38.99
CA GLY A 602 43.32 26.42 39.87
C GLY A 602 42.21 25.56 40.58
N ASP A 603 42.53 24.36 41.09
CA ASP A 603 41.85 23.53 42.14
C ASP A 603 40.34 23.14 42.02
N ALA A 604 39.80 22.02 42.53
CA ALA A 604 40.22 20.73 43.16
C ALA A 604 38.92 19.85 43.30
N ASN A 605 38.85 18.54 43.58
CA ASN A 605 39.77 17.41 43.83
C ASN A 605 39.05 16.08 43.41
N GLU A 606 39.72 14.97 43.06
CA GLU A 606 40.11 13.76 43.87
C GLU A 606 38.94 12.98 44.54
N GLU A 607 38.96 11.64 44.68
CA GLU A 607 40.06 10.64 44.65
C GLU A 607 39.60 9.22 44.17
N ALA A 608 40.47 8.20 44.24
CA ALA A 608 40.28 6.82 43.72
C ALA A 608 41.09 5.77 44.55
N ASP A 609 41.15 4.44 44.32
CA ASP A 609 40.66 3.62 43.20
C ASP A 609 40.22 2.15 43.56
N PRO A 610 41.04 1.23 44.15
CA PRO A 610 40.97 -0.20 43.76
C PRO A 610 40.94 -1.26 44.90
N GLU A 611 41.39 -2.48 44.57
CA GLU A 611 41.48 -3.77 45.33
C GLU A 611 40.14 -4.56 45.38
N GLU A 612 39.98 -5.79 44.87
CA GLU A 612 40.81 -7.02 44.73
C GLU A 612 40.73 -7.99 45.92
N GLU A 613 40.03 -9.14 45.75
CA GLU A 613 40.46 -10.47 46.22
C GLU A 613 39.60 -11.58 45.57
N ALA A 614 39.88 -12.87 45.87
CA ALA A 614 39.42 -14.04 45.11
C ALA A 614 38.86 -15.18 46.02
N GLU A 615 38.89 -16.43 45.51
CA GLU A 615 38.52 -17.70 46.20
C GLU A 615 37.03 -17.93 46.51
N SER A 616 36.55 -19.17 46.75
CA SER A 616 36.87 -20.47 46.13
C SER A 616 35.74 -21.50 46.42
N GLU A 617 35.74 -22.60 45.66
CA GLU A 617 35.20 -23.96 45.87
C GLU A 617 34.15 -24.28 46.97
N GLY A 618 33.21 -25.19 46.63
CA GLY A 618 32.21 -25.73 47.56
C GLY A 618 31.28 -26.75 46.89
N GLU A 619 31.75 -27.98 46.70
CA GLU A 619 30.91 -29.13 46.34
C GLU A 619 30.07 -29.63 47.53
N ASP A 620 28.90 -30.22 47.27
CA ASP A 620 28.43 -31.42 47.99
C ASP A 620 27.28 -32.09 47.21
N SER A 621 27.10 -33.41 47.36
CA SER A 621 26.30 -34.23 46.42
C SER A 621 25.52 -35.38 47.05
N GLU A 622 24.27 -35.59 46.59
CA GLU A 622 23.49 -36.85 46.60
C GLU A 622 23.13 -37.47 47.98
N PRO A 623 22.27 -38.52 48.06
CA PRO A 623 21.34 -39.11 47.07
C PRO A 623 19.87 -38.74 47.45
N GLU A 624 18.76 -39.50 47.39
CA GLU A 624 18.44 -40.90 47.01
C GLU A 624 16.92 -41.04 46.67
N GLN A 625 16.60 -41.84 45.64
CA GLN A 625 15.49 -42.83 45.40
C GLN A 625 14.18 -42.81 46.23
N GLU A 626 13.02 -43.38 45.81
CA GLU A 626 12.48 -43.98 44.55
C GLU A 626 10.95 -44.17 44.71
N GLU A 627 10.15 -44.17 43.63
CA GLU A 627 9.15 -45.22 43.30
C GLU A 627 8.46 -45.00 41.92
N GLU A 628 7.94 -46.08 41.32
CA GLU A 628 7.18 -46.15 40.06
C GLU A 628 5.65 -45.99 40.34
N ALA A 629 4.67 -45.98 39.43
CA ALA A 629 4.56 -46.13 37.96
C ALA A 629 3.44 -45.13 37.47
N GLU A 630 2.61 -45.25 36.42
CA GLU A 630 2.35 -46.21 35.33
C GLU A 630 1.68 -45.43 34.15
N GLU A 631 1.44 -46.05 32.99
CA GLU A 631 0.71 -45.43 31.84
C GLU A 631 -0.71 -46.01 31.67
N ALA A 632 -1.71 -45.18 31.30
CA ALA A 632 -2.92 -45.63 30.61
C ALA A 632 -3.70 -44.47 29.93
N GLU A 633 -4.16 -44.68 28.70
CA GLU A 633 -5.19 -43.86 28.03
C GLU A 633 -6.61 -44.33 28.43
N PHE A 634 -7.64 -43.49 28.24
CA PHE A 634 -9.03 -43.95 28.33
C PHE A 634 -10.02 -43.14 27.46
N GLU A 635 -10.55 -43.76 26.41
CA GLU A 635 -11.81 -43.35 25.76
C GLU A 635 -12.98 -44.16 26.33
N PRO A 636 -14.21 -43.60 26.40
CA PRO A 636 -15.43 -44.35 26.70
C PRO A 636 -16.27 -44.63 25.44
N GLU A 637 -16.52 -45.92 25.14
CA GLU A 637 -17.53 -46.38 24.16
C GLU A 637 -18.74 -47.00 24.89
N GLU A 638 -19.94 -46.92 24.32
CA GLU A 638 -21.20 -47.34 24.95
C GLU A 638 -21.44 -48.86 24.95
N LYS A 639 -22.05 -49.41 26.03
CA LYS A 639 -22.95 -50.57 25.94
C LYS A 639 -23.85 -50.83 27.15
N ASP A 640 -25.10 -51.19 26.88
CA ASP A 640 -26.05 -51.79 27.83
C ASP A 640 -25.69 -53.25 28.19
N PRO A 641 -26.28 -53.78 29.27
CA PRO A 641 -27.06 -55.02 29.12
C PRO A 641 -28.42 -55.03 29.87
N ASP A 642 -29.20 -56.08 29.60
CA ASP A 642 -30.66 -56.18 29.79
C ASP A 642 -31.19 -56.62 31.19
N GLU A 643 -32.51 -56.85 31.21
CA GLU A 643 -33.42 -57.16 32.32
C GLU A 643 -33.10 -58.41 33.18
N GLU A 644 -33.45 -58.34 34.48
CA GLU A 644 -34.14 -59.43 35.18
C GLU A 644 -35.33 -58.86 35.99
N GLY A 645 -36.42 -59.63 36.13
CA GLY A 645 -37.67 -59.20 36.77
C GLY A 645 -38.06 -60.01 38.01
N LEU A 646 -38.95 -59.46 38.85
CA LEU A 646 -39.48 -60.11 40.07
C LEU A 646 -40.98 -59.79 40.28
N ASP A 647 -41.69 -60.69 40.95
CA ASP A 647 -43.16 -60.81 40.95
C ASP A 647 -43.96 -59.85 41.86
N GLU A 648 -45.25 -59.68 41.55
CA GLU A 648 -46.27 -59.03 42.40
C GLU A 648 -46.84 -59.97 43.50
N PRO A 649 -47.25 -59.41 44.66
CA PRO A 649 -48.21 -60.04 45.57
C PRO A 649 -49.54 -59.27 45.73
N ASP A 650 -50.65 -60.00 45.74
CA ASP A 650 -52.05 -59.52 45.84
C ASP A 650 -52.42 -58.72 47.12
N MET A 651 -53.40 -57.80 46.99
CA MET A 651 -54.16 -57.24 48.13
C MET A 651 -55.61 -56.81 47.76
N PRO A 652 -56.56 -56.74 48.72
CA PRO A 652 -57.99 -57.04 48.46
C PRO A 652 -58.93 -55.85 48.13
N PRO A 653 -60.20 -56.10 47.76
CA PRO A 653 -61.07 -55.10 47.14
C PRO A 653 -61.74 -54.12 48.14
N GLY A 654 -61.32 -52.84 48.12
CA GLY A 654 -61.89 -51.82 49.02
C GLY A 654 -61.76 -50.34 48.60
N GLY A 655 -61.57 -50.01 47.31
CA GLY A 655 -61.23 -48.64 46.89
C GLY A 655 -61.83 -48.10 45.58
N LYS A 656 -62.84 -48.78 45.00
CA LYS A 656 -63.36 -48.44 43.66
C LYS A 656 -64.30 -47.22 43.63
N ILE A 657 -63.74 -46.02 43.80
CA ILE A 657 -64.31 -44.74 43.32
C ILE A 657 -63.20 -43.67 43.15
N TRP A 658 -62.30 -43.53 44.13
CA TRP A 658 -61.23 -42.52 44.08
C TRP A 658 -60.20 -42.77 42.98
N VAL A 659 -59.86 -44.04 42.70
CA VAL A 659 -58.84 -44.42 41.72
C VAL A 659 -59.20 -43.95 40.30
N TYR A 660 -60.48 -43.94 39.92
CA TYR A 660 -60.89 -43.43 38.60
C TYR A 660 -60.75 -41.91 38.47
N GLY A 661 -60.98 -41.14 39.53
CA GLY A 661 -60.74 -39.69 39.50
C GLY A 661 -59.25 -39.35 39.31
N VAL A 662 -58.38 -40.10 39.99
CA VAL A 662 -56.92 -39.93 39.85
C VAL A 662 -56.42 -40.42 38.48
N LEU A 663 -56.88 -41.58 38.00
CA LEU A 663 -56.48 -42.09 36.68
C LEU A 663 -56.97 -41.21 35.52
N VAL A 664 -58.21 -40.70 35.56
CA VAL A 664 -58.67 -39.74 34.54
C VAL A 664 -57.86 -38.44 34.59
N SER A 665 -57.48 -37.97 35.77
CA SER A 665 -56.60 -36.80 35.91
C SER A 665 -55.18 -37.06 35.37
N LEU A 666 -54.61 -38.25 35.60
CA LEU A 666 -53.28 -38.64 35.10
C LEU A 666 -53.27 -38.91 33.59
N VAL A 667 -54.36 -39.46 33.02
CA VAL A 667 -54.52 -39.64 31.57
C VAL A 667 -54.75 -38.30 30.89
N LEU A 668 -55.56 -37.40 31.46
CA LEU A 668 -55.68 -36.03 30.96
C LEU A 668 -54.36 -35.25 31.09
N MET A 669 -53.54 -35.48 32.12
CA MET A 669 -52.16 -34.94 32.19
C MET A 669 -51.15 -35.64 31.25
N ARG A 670 -51.54 -36.71 30.53
CA ARG A 670 -50.76 -37.30 29.44
C ARG A 670 -51.31 -37.01 28.03
N VAL A 671 -52.51 -36.42 27.92
CA VAL A 671 -53.14 -36.02 26.65
C VAL A 671 -53.24 -34.49 26.52
N ALA A 672 -53.19 -33.75 27.62
CA ALA A 672 -52.64 -32.40 27.63
C ALA A 672 -51.16 -32.53 27.24
N GLY A 673 -50.88 -32.38 25.94
CA GLY A 673 -49.54 -32.54 25.40
C GLY A 673 -48.57 -31.65 26.16
N ARG A 674 -47.53 -32.26 26.74
CA ARG A 674 -46.44 -31.53 27.38
C ARG A 674 -45.80 -30.68 26.31
N ALA A 675 -46.16 -29.40 26.28
CA ALA A 675 -45.36 -28.38 25.62
C ALA A 675 -44.05 -28.31 26.40
N GLU A 676 -43.12 -29.19 26.04
CA GLU A 676 -41.70 -28.91 26.18
C GLU A 676 -41.49 -27.56 25.50
N GLY A 677 -41.34 -26.53 26.33
CA GLY A 677 -40.96 -25.21 25.86
C GLY A 677 -39.61 -25.37 25.20
N LYS A 678 -39.62 -25.49 23.86
CA LYS A 678 -38.41 -25.72 23.08
C LYS A 678 -37.45 -24.58 23.40
N GLY A 679 -36.39 -24.90 24.14
CA GLY A 679 -35.30 -23.98 24.35
C GLY A 679 -34.83 -23.46 23.00
N LEU A 680 -34.49 -22.18 22.95
CA LEU A 680 -33.95 -21.60 21.72
C LEU A 680 -32.78 -22.46 21.26
N ALA A 681 -32.78 -22.85 19.98
CA ALA A 681 -31.71 -23.69 19.45
C ALA A 681 -30.39 -22.91 19.46
N LEU A 682 -29.28 -23.56 19.81
CA LEU A 682 -27.96 -22.95 19.77
C LEU A 682 -27.64 -22.45 18.35
N CYS A 683 -27.13 -21.23 18.27
CA CYS A 683 -26.71 -20.58 17.04
C CYS A 683 -25.34 -21.12 16.62
N ASN A 684 -25.28 -21.89 15.55
CA ASN A 684 -24.02 -22.30 14.94
C ASN A 684 -23.43 -21.12 14.13
N PHE A 685 -22.49 -20.40 14.74
CA PHE A 685 -21.75 -19.31 14.13
C PHE A 685 -20.47 -19.84 13.46
N PRO A 686 -20.41 -19.97 12.11
CA PRO A 686 -19.21 -20.47 11.43
C PRO A 686 -18.05 -19.47 11.44
N ALA A 687 -18.32 -18.21 11.78
CA ALA A 687 -17.33 -17.14 11.84
C ALA A 687 -17.77 -16.01 12.80
N VAL A 688 -16.79 -15.26 13.33
CA VAL A 688 -17.01 -14.01 14.06
C VAL A 688 -16.24 -12.87 13.38
N TYR A 689 -16.89 -11.72 13.19
CA TYR A 689 -16.27 -10.49 12.71
C TYR A 689 -16.32 -9.44 13.80
N ASN A 690 -15.15 -9.03 14.30
CA ASN A 690 -15.04 -8.08 15.39
C ASN A 690 -14.63 -6.69 14.91
N PHE A 691 -15.24 -5.66 15.48
CA PHE A 691 -14.99 -4.23 15.21
C PHE A 691 -14.84 -3.53 16.56
N GLY A 692 -13.85 -2.66 16.70
CA GLY A 692 -13.51 -2.20 18.05
C GLY A 692 -12.31 -1.28 18.20
N ASP A 693 -12.06 -0.91 19.44
CA ASP A 693 -10.82 -0.28 19.87
C ASP A 693 -9.85 -1.27 20.55
N SER A 694 -8.87 -0.79 21.31
CA SER A 694 -7.86 -1.62 21.98
C SER A 694 -8.42 -2.60 23.01
N ASN A 695 -9.67 -2.46 23.48
CA ASN A 695 -10.32 -3.48 24.30
C ASN A 695 -10.51 -4.82 23.55
N SER A 696 -10.50 -4.81 22.22
CA SER A 696 -10.67 -6.02 21.39
C SER A 696 -9.69 -6.16 20.22
N ASP A 697 -8.63 -5.33 20.11
CA ASP A 697 -7.58 -5.48 19.09
C ASP A 697 -6.71 -6.74 19.34
N THR A 698 -6.71 -7.69 18.40
CA THR A 698 -5.91 -8.93 18.46
C THR A 698 -4.56 -8.88 17.73
N GLY A 699 -4.08 -7.68 17.37
CA GLY A 699 -2.74 -7.44 16.82
C GLY A 699 -2.68 -6.53 15.59
N ALA A 700 -3.77 -5.87 15.22
CA ALA A 700 -3.82 -4.95 14.09
C ALA A 700 -2.91 -3.73 14.32
N PHE A 701 -2.95 -3.09 15.50
CA PHE A 701 -2.00 -2.01 15.84
C PHE A 701 -0.54 -2.48 15.82
N SER A 702 -0.29 -3.72 16.24
CA SER A 702 1.05 -4.31 16.16
C SER A 702 1.52 -4.40 14.72
N ALA A 703 0.76 -5.12 13.87
CA ALA A 703 1.12 -5.34 12.47
C ALA A 703 1.36 -4.04 11.68
N THR A 704 0.67 -2.94 12.01
CA THR A 704 0.73 -1.67 11.28
C THR A 704 1.77 -0.68 11.78
N VAL A 705 1.99 -0.55 13.09
CA VAL A 705 2.78 0.56 13.67
C VAL A 705 4.01 0.07 14.43
N SER A 706 3.81 -0.71 15.49
CA SER A 706 4.90 -1.17 16.36
C SER A 706 4.43 -2.36 17.20
N PRO A 707 5.23 -3.43 17.35
CA PRO A 707 4.77 -4.63 18.05
C PRO A 707 4.56 -4.34 19.54
N THR A 708 3.52 -4.93 20.13
CA THR A 708 3.40 -5.08 21.59
C THR A 708 4.70 -5.64 22.17
N GLN A 709 5.17 -5.06 23.26
CA GLN A 709 6.40 -5.47 23.95
C GLN A 709 6.07 -6.38 25.14
N LEU A 710 7.02 -7.21 25.57
CA LEU A 710 6.90 -7.81 26.90
C LEU A 710 6.81 -6.66 27.93
N PRO A 711 5.93 -6.76 28.95
CA PRO A 711 5.29 -7.97 29.45
C PRO A 711 3.90 -8.31 28.85
N ASP A 712 3.48 -7.69 27.74
CA ASP A 712 2.18 -8.00 27.11
C ASP A 712 2.15 -9.46 26.60
N GLY A 713 1.06 -10.19 26.87
CA GLY A 713 0.89 -11.61 26.57
C GLY A 713 1.57 -12.61 27.52
N GLN A 714 2.23 -12.18 28.61
CA GLN A 714 2.97 -13.03 29.53
C GLN A 714 2.17 -14.11 30.31
N THR A 715 0.88 -13.91 30.61
CA THR A 715 0.11 -14.85 31.47
C THR A 715 -0.42 -16.05 30.69
N PHE A 716 -0.91 -15.80 29.47
CA PHE A 716 -1.51 -16.84 28.63
C PHE A 716 -0.59 -17.27 27.48
N PHE A 717 -0.25 -16.32 26.58
CA PHE A 717 0.48 -16.61 25.35
C PHE A 717 1.97 -16.88 25.56
N ARG A 718 2.52 -16.49 26.71
CA ARG A 718 3.95 -16.60 27.11
C ARG A 718 4.93 -15.90 26.17
N LYS A 719 4.40 -15.11 25.23
CA LYS A 719 5.11 -14.18 24.35
C LYS A 719 4.15 -13.07 23.94
N THR A 720 4.68 -12.04 23.29
CA THR A 720 3.88 -10.94 22.76
C THR A 720 2.89 -11.43 21.71
N ALA A 721 1.62 -11.05 21.87
CA ALA A 721 0.49 -11.59 21.11
C ALA A 721 -0.39 -10.50 20.47
N GLY A 722 0.14 -9.28 20.33
CA GLY A 722 -0.52 -8.15 19.67
C GLY A 722 -1.65 -7.48 20.46
N ARG A 723 -2.03 -8.05 21.61
CA ARG A 723 -3.11 -7.59 22.49
C ARG A 723 -2.58 -6.61 23.54
N GLY A 724 -3.36 -5.60 23.88
CA GLY A 724 -3.02 -4.58 24.90
C GLY A 724 -3.13 -5.06 26.36
N CYS A 725 -2.91 -6.34 26.64
CA CYS A 725 -3.01 -6.93 27.98
C CYS A 725 -1.92 -7.98 28.23
N ASP A 726 -1.86 -8.47 29.47
CA ASP A 726 -1.02 -9.57 29.92
C ASP A 726 -1.39 -10.94 29.33
N GLY A 727 -2.60 -11.11 28.78
CA GLY A 727 -3.06 -12.40 28.24
C GLY A 727 -4.16 -12.25 27.20
N ARG A 728 -5.34 -12.81 27.49
CA ARG A 728 -6.52 -12.82 26.60
C ARG A 728 -7.40 -11.58 26.76
N LEU A 729 -8.04 -11.17 25.67
CA LEU A 729 -9.09 -10.13 25.63
C LEU A 729 -10.49 -10.75 25.69
N ILE A 730 -11.53 -9.94 25.90
CA ILE A 730 -12.93 -10.40 25.90
C ILE A 730 -13.30 -11.10 24.58
N ILE A 731 -12.75 -10.66 23.44
CA ILE A 731 -12.96 -11.30 22.14
C ILE A 731 -12.31 -12.69 22.01
N ASP A 732 -11.23 -12.97 22.76
CA ASP A 732 -10.63 -14.31 22.81
C ASP A 732 -11.54 -15.28 23.60
N PHE A 733 -12.14 -14.81 24.71
CA PHE A 733 -13.14 -15.60 25.46
C PHE A 733 -14.46 -15.79 24.69
N ILE A 734 -14.84 -14.85 23.81
CA ILE A 734 -15.94 -15.02 22.85
C ILE A 734 -15.65 -16.16 21.86
N ALA A 735 -14.41 -16.27 21.38
CA ALA A 735 -14.00 -17.36 20.49
C ALA A 735 -14.05 -18.72 21.20
N GLU A 736 -13.61 -18.79 22.47
CA GLU A 736 -13.67 -19.99 23.31
C GLU A 736 -15.12 -20.46 23.56
N GLU A 737 -16.03 -19.57 24.00
CA GLU A 737 -17.45 -19.88 24.25
C GLU A 737 -18.18 -20.35 22.98
N LEU A 738 -17.73 -19.91 21.79
CA LEU A 738 -18.29 -20.32 20.50
C LEU A 738 -17.54 -21.50 19.85
N GLY A 739 -16.49 -22.04 20.49
CA GLY A 739 -15.73 -23.18 20.00
C GLY A 739 -14.90 -22.93 18.73
N ILE A 740 -14.51 -21.67 18.46
CA ILE A 740 -13.72 -21.29 17.28
C ILE A 740 -12.30 -20.83 17.63
N PRO A 741 -11.34 -20.85 16.69
CA PRO A 741 -10.01 -20.30 16.91
C PRO A 741 -10.02 -18.78 17.17
N TYR A 742 -9.05 -18.28 17.95
CA TYR A 742 -8.84 -16.85 18.16
C TYR A 742 -8.72 -16.08 16.84
N LEU A 743 -9.37 -14.92 16.76
CA LEU A 743 -9.49 -14.16 15.52
C LEU A 743 -8.16 -13.53 15.10
N SER A 744 -7.74 -13.83 13.87
CA SER A 744 -6.61 -13.16 13.23
C SER A 744 -6.96 -11.68 12.98
N PRO A 745 -6.09 -10.71 13.33
CA PRO A 745 -6.27 -9.32 12.96
C PRO A 745 -6.17 -9.14 11.44
N TYR A 746 -7.10 -8.39 10.86
CA TYR A 746 -7.26 -8.23 9.41
C TYR A 746 -6.03 -7.61 8.73
N LEU A 747 -5.34 -6.67 9.40
CA LEU A 747 -4.15 -6.01 8.87
C LEU A 747 -2.85 -6.81 9.07
N ASP A 748 -2.92 -8.01 9.67
CA ASP A 748 -1.80 -8.94 9.67
C ASP A 748 -1.88 -9.90 8.47
N SER A 749 -0.86 -9.86 7.61
CA SER A 749 -0.70 -10.72 6.44
C SER A 749 0.23 -11.93 6.68
N VAL A 750 0.91 -11.99 7.83
CA VAL A 750 1.99 -12.95 8.11
C VAL A 750 1.47 -14.11 8.97
N GLY A 751 0.86 -15.08 8.29
CA GLY A 751 0.45 -16.34 8.92
C GLY A 751 -1.04 -16.45 9.27
N SER A 752 -1.78 -15.34 9.21
CA SER A 752 -3.22 -15.24 9.48
C SER A 752 -4.09 -16.33 8.82
N ASN A 753 -5.18 -16.64 9.50
CA ASN A 753 -6.22 -17.58 9.08
C ASN A 753 -7.59 -16.97 9.41
N PHE A 754 -8.40 -16.76 8.37
CA PHE A 754 -9.72 -16.13 8.47
C PHE A 754 -10.88 -17.10 8.24
N SER A 755 -10.62 -18.41 8.21
CA SER A 755 -11.64 -19.46 8.02
C SER A 755 -12.86 -19.31 8.95
N HIS A 756 -12.63 -18.84 10.18
CA HIS A 756 -13.64 -18.60 11.21
C HIS A 756 -13.85 -17.09 11.49
N GLY A 757 -13.61 -16.25 10.49
CA GLY A 757 -13.78 -14.80 10.56
C GLY A 757 -12.50 -14.01 10.83
N ALA A 758 -12.63 -12.73 11.12
CA ALA A 758 -11.52 -11.77 11.14
C ALA A 758 -11.78 -10.62 12.12
N ASN A 759 -10.71 -10.05 12.69
CA ASN A 759 -10.81 -8.91 13.59
C ASN A 759 -10.34 -7.61 12.92
N PHE A 760 -11.21 -6.60 12.90
CA PHE A 760 -10.97 -5.26 12.36
C PHE A 760 -10.77 -4.20 13.46
N ALA A 761 -10.89 -4.58 14.74
CA ALA A 761 -10.61 -3.69 15.86
C ALA A 761 -9.15 -3.21 15.87
N TYR A 762 -8.93 -2.00 16.38
CA TYR A 762 -7.64 -1.33 16.28
C TYR A 762 -7.30 -0.46 17.48
N GLY A 763 -6.04 -0.53 17.94
CA GLY A 763 -5.53 0.26 19.08
C GLY A 763 -5.83 1.76 18.98
N GLY A 764 -6.55 2.29 19.97
CA GLY A 764 -6.95 3.70 20.05
C GLY A 764 -8.08 4.13 19.10
N ALA A 765 -8.73 3.20 18.40
CA ALA A 765 -9.80 3.54 17.45
C ALA A 765 -10.99 4.26 18.12
N THR A 766 -11.66 5.06 17.30
CA THR A 766 -12.82 5.89 17.67
C THR A 766 -13.98 5.62 16.73
N ILE A 767 -15.19 5.99 17.15
CA ILE A 767 -16.38 5.94 16.30
C ILE A 767 -16.29 7.04 15.24
N LEU A 768 -16.05 8.28 15.68
CA LEU A 768 -15.81 9.41 14.80
C LEU A 768 -14.39 9.39 14.23
N ARG A 769 -14.21 9.99 13.05
CA ARG A 769 -12.87 10.37 12.56
C ARG A 769 -12.30 11.42 13.51
N GLN A 770 -11.17 11.13 14.15
CA GLN A 770 -10.46 12.14 14.94
C GLN A 770 -10.06 13.30 14.05
N THR A 771 -10.39 14.52 14.45
CA THR A 771 -10.01 15.74 13.75
C THR A 771 -9.51 16.80 14.74
N TRP A 772 -8.53 17.59 14.30
CA TRP A 772 -8.05 18.85 14.89
C TRP A 772 -7.25 18.89 16.21
N GLN A 773 -7.23 17.89 17.10
CA GLN A 773 -6.47 18.02 18.39
C GLN A 773 -5.72 16.80 18.93
N ALA A 774 -6.06 15.57 18.53
CA ALA A 774 -5.32 14.37 18.91
C ALA A 774 -4.60 13.77 17.68
N PRO A 775 -3.51 13.00 17.85
CA PRO A 775 -2.84 12.37 16.72
C PRO A 775 -3.75 11.30 16.08
N GLY A 776 -4.33 11.64 14.92
CA GLY A 776 -5.41 10.90 14.29
C GLY A 776 -5.13 9.42 14.03
N ILE A 777 -5.77 8.57 14.83
CA ILE A 777 -5.80 7.11 14.62
C ILE A 777 -6.51 6.80 13.29
N PRO A 778 -5.87 6.06 12.35
CA PRO A 778 -6.34 5.96 10.97
C PRO A 778 -7.59 5.09 10.80
N PHE A 779 -7.81 4.09 11.66
CA PHE A 779 -8.83 3.06 11.49
C PHE A 779 -10.01 3.25 12.45
N HIS A 780 -10.65 4.41 12.38
CA HIS A 780 -11.94 4.66 13.03
C HIS A 780 -13.05 3.77 12.44
N LEU A 781 -14.17 3.61 13.15
CA LEU A 781 -15.16 2.55 12.89
C LEU A 781 -15.65 2.43 11.43
N ALA A 782 -15.88 3.55 10.74
CA ALA A 782 -16.30 3.55 9.34
C ALA A 782 -15.24 2.97 8.38
N VAL A 783 -13.95 3.13 8.71
CA VAL A 783 -12.84 2.49 7.97
C VAL A 783 -12.82 0.99 8.26
N GLN A 784 -13.05 0.57 9.51
CA GLN A 784 -13.14 -0.87 9.84
C GLN A 784 -14.30 -1.56 9.08
N ALA A 785 -15.47 -0.91 8.97
CA ALA A 785 -16.57 -1.41 8.13
C ALA A 785 -16.23 -1.43 6.63
N THR A 786 -15.40 -0.48 6.16
CA THR A 786 -14.88 -0.46 4.78
C THR A 786 -13.88 -1.59 4.55
N GLN A 787 -12.97 -1.85 5.49
CA GLN A 787 -12.04 -2.99 5.48
C GLN A 787 -12.80 -4.32 5.41
N PHE A 788 -13.85 -4.52 6.21
CA PHE A 788 -14.70 -5.71 6.12
C PHE A 788 -15.38 -5.85 4.75
N SER A 789 -15.91 -4.75 4.20
CA SER A 789 -16.52 -4.73 2.86
C SER A 789 -15.52 -5.21 1.79
N GLN A 790 -14.27 -4.75 1.87
CA GLN A 790 -13.20 -5.20 0.98
C GLN A 790 -12.77 -6.65 1.23
N PHE A 791 -12.62 -7.06 2.49
CA PHE A 791 -12.26 -8.42 2.89
C PHE A 791 -13.25 -9.43 2.32
N LYS A 792 -14.56 -9.14 2.45
CA LYS A 792 -15.64 -9.94 1.89
C LYS A 792 -15.54 -10.00 0.36
N ALA A 793 -15.38 -8.85 -0.31
CA ALA A 793 -15.27 -8.79 -1.77
C ALA A 793 -14.07 -9.60 -2.30
N ARG A 794 -12.86 -9.39 -1.75
CA ARG A 794 -11.64 -10.12 -2.13
C ARG A 794 -11.73 -11.62 -1.80
N THR A 795 -12.37 -11.99 -0.69
CA THR A 795 -12.66 -13.40 -0.35
C THR A 795 -13.54 -14.05 -1.42
N ILE A 796 -14.65 -13.42 -1.80
CA ILE A 796 -15.56 -13.93 -2.84
C ILE A 796 -14.83 -14.04 -4.20
N ASP A 797 -13.98 -13.06 -4.53
CA ASP A 797 -13.12 -13.10 -5.72
C ASP A 797 -12.18 -14.33 -5.72
N ILE A 798 -11.59 -14.70 -4.57
CA ILE A 798 -10.73 -15.88 -4.41
C ILE A 798 -11.51 -17.19 -4.61
N TYR A 799 -12.73 -17.29 -4.06
CA TYR A 799 -13.62 -18.43 -4.28
C TYR A 799 -14.02 -18.56 -5.76
N ASN A 800 -14.41 -17.45 -6.40
CA ASN A 800 -14.77 -17.42 -7.83
C ASN A 800 -13.60 -17.80 -8.76
N GLN A 801 -12.36 -17.62 -8.31
CA GLN A 801 -11.14 -17.98 -9.05
C GLN A 801 -10.70 -19.45 -8.82
N GLY A 802 -11.41 -20.24 -8.00
CA GLY A 802 -11.05 -21.63 -7.70
C GLY A 802 -9.68 -21.78 -7.00
N LYS A 803 -9.22 -20.72 -6.33
CA LYS A 803 -7.94 -20.71 -5.61
C LYS A 803 -8.05 -21.46 -4.28
N ASN A 804 -6.93 -21.68 -3.59
CA ASN A 804 -6.95 -22.31 -2.27
C ASN A 804 -7.72 -21.41 -1.26
N THR A 805 -8.85 -21.91 -0.78
CA THR A 805 -9.79 -21.23 0.11
C THR A 805 -9.66 -21.62 1.58
N SER A 806 -8.78 -22.56 1.96
CA SER A 806 -8.78 -23.16 3.31
C SER A 806 -8.48 -22.22 4.49
N ARG A 807 -8.06 -20.97 4.21
CA ARG A 807 -7.86 -19.90 5.19
C ARG A 807 -8.91 -18.78 5.12
N PHE A 808 -9.99 -18.96 4.37
CA PHE A 808 -11.00 -17.94 4.10
C PHE A 808 -12.42 -18.45 4.37
N PRO A 809 -13.32 -17.61 4.89
CA PRO A 809 -14.69 -18.00 5.20
C PRO A 809 -15.50 -18.16 3.90
N ARG A 810 -16.49 -19.07 3.87
CA ARG A 810 -17.26 -19.30 2.65
C ARG A 810 -18.21 -18.13 2.35
N PRO A 811 -18.56 -17.84 1.08
CA PRO A 811 -19.48 -16.75 0.74
C PRO A 811 -20.83 -16.80 1.49
N GLU A 812 -21.33 -17.99 1.78
CA GLU A 812 -22.57 -18.23 2.53
C GLU A 812 -22.43 -18.17 4.06
N ASP A 813 -21.22 -18.02 4.61
CA ASP A 813 -21.00 -17.93 6.06
C ASP A 813 -21.07 -16.49 6.57
N PHE A 814 -20.81 -15.49 5.71
CA PHE A 814 -20.94 -14.07 6.05
C PHE A 814 -22.31 -13.68 6.61
N SER A 815 -23.40 -14.29 6.12
CA SER A 815 -24.77 -14.04 6.61
C SER A 815 -25.19 -14.91 7.79
N LYS A 816 -24.33 -15.85 8.22
CA LYS A 816 -24.50 -16.69 9.42
C LYS A 816 -23.59 -16.27 10.57
N ALA A 817 -22.58 -15.45 10.29
CA ALA A 817 -21.57 -15.02 11.24
C ALA A 817 -22.11 -14.08 12.34
N LEU A 818 -21.42 -14.04 13.47
CA LEU A 818 -21.65 -13.06 14.54
C LEU A 818 -20.80 -11.81 14.29
N TYR A 819 -21.39 -10.63 14.49
CA TYR A 819 -20.72 -9.34 14.33
C TYR A 819 -20.62 -8.66 15.71
N THR A 820 -19.41 -8.60 16.27
CA THR A 820 -19.16 -8.02 17.60
C THR A 820 -18.66 -6.59 17.48
N LEU A 821 -19.17 -5.68 18.32
CA LEU A 821 -18.79 -4.27 18.33
C LEU A 821 -18.47 -3.80 19.76
N ASP A 822 -17.21 -3.43 20.02
CA ASP A 822 -16.71 -2.87 21.30
C ASP A 822 -15.88 -1.62 21.04
N ILE A 823 -16.54 -0.46 20.96
CA ILE A 823 -15.95 0.82 20.57
C ILE A 823 -16.70 2.02 21.16
N GLY A 824 -16.01 3.15 21.26
CA GLY A 824 -16.53 4.41 21.80
C GLY A 824 -15.89 4.81 23.13
N GLN A 825 -15.07 3.93 23.72
CA GLN A 825 -14.37 4.23 24.98
C GLN A 825 -13.45 5.43 24.78
N ASN A 826 -12.67 5.45 23.68
CA ASN A 826 -11.78 6.55 23.32
C ASN A 826 -12.52 7.86 23.02
N ASP A 827 -13.67 7.82 22.33
CA ASP A 827 -14.45 9.02 22.02
C ASP A 827 -15.00 9.68 23.30
N VAL A 828 -15.58 8.89 24.22
CA VAL A 828 -16.14 9.40 25.49
C VAL A 828 -15.04 9.75 26.50
N TYR A 829 -13.85 9.13 26.40
CA TYR A 829 -12.67 9.50 27.19
C TYR A 829 -12.06 10.82 26.71
N THR A 830 -11.90 11.00 25.40
CA THR A 830 -11.34 12.23 24.81
C THR A 830 -12.30 13.41 24.84
N SER A 831 -13.62 13.19 24.85
CA SER A 831 -14.59 14.28 25.01
C SER A 831 -14.46 15.00 26.36
N THR A 832 -13.84 14.39 27.38
CA THR A 832 -13.67 14.97 28.73
C THR A 832 -12.92 16.31 28.73
N TRP A 833 -12.10 16.59 27.72
CA TRP A 833 -11.38 17.86 27.53
C TRP A 833 -12.16 18.91 26.70
N SER A 834 -13.34 18.57 26.19
CA SER A 834 -14.25 19.52 25.53
C SER A 834 -14.93 20.44 26.54
N SER A 835 -15.20 21.69 26.15
CA SER A 835 -16.06 22.62 26.89
C SER A 835 -17.54 22.22 26.87
N ASN A 836 -17.96 21.37 25.92
CA ASN A 836 -19.25 20.69 25.92
C ASN A 836 -19.03 19.20 25.59
N PRO A 837 -18.85 18.35 26.62
CA PRO A 837 -18.45 16.96 26.42
C PRO A 837 -19.63 16.01 26.09
N LEU A 838 -20.87 16.50 26.22
CA LEU A 838 -22.10 15.74 25.92
C LEU A 838 -22.61 15.99 24.50
N SER A 839 -22.35 17.15 23.89
CA SER A 839 -22.89 17.48 22.56
C SER A 839 -22.36 16.62 21.41
N ILE A 840 -21.26 15.89 21.62
CA ILE A 840 -20.70 14.94 20.63
C ILE A 840 -21.46 13.60 20.59
N ILE A 841 -22.22 13.26 21.65
CA ILE A 841 -22.86 11.93 21.78
C ILE A 841 -23.83 11.62 20.63
N PRO A 842 -24.71 12.54 20.18
CA PRO A 842 -25.57 12.27 19.02
C PRO A 842 -24.78 11.91 17.75
N ASP A 843 -23.70 12.65 17.45
CA ASP A 843 -22.84 12.41 16.28
C ASP A 843 -22.13 11.05 16.37
N LEU A 844 -21.69 10.64 17.58
CA LEU A 844 -21.16 9.30 17.82
C LEU A 844 -22.19 8.22 17.49
N ILE A 845 -23.41 8.34 18.04
CA ILE A 845 -24.46 7.36 17.83
C ILE A 845 -24.91 7.31 16.36
N ASP A 846 -24.93 8.44 15.64
CA ASP A 846 -25.21 8.47 14.20
C ASP A 846 -24.09 7.87 13.34
N ASN A 847 -22.81 8.04 13.71
CA ASN A 847 -21.68 7.41 12.98
C ASN A 847 -21.59 5.90 13.28
N PHE A 848 -21.85 5.48 14.52
CA PHE A 848 -22.02 4.07 14.88
C PHE A 848 -23.16 3.42 14.08
N THR A 849 -24.28 4.12 13.95
CA THR A 849 -25.43 3.66 13.15
C THR A 849 -25.07 3.45 11.67
N GLN A 850 -24.33 4.38 11.06
CA GLN A 850 -23.90 4.27 9.66
C GLN A 850 -22.93 3.10 9.44
N ALA A 851 -22.01 2.85 10.36
CA ALA A 851 -21.13 1.68 10.29
C ALA A 851 -21.91 0.36 10.43
N LEU A 852 -22.84 0.27 11.39
CA LEU A 852 -23.69 -0.92 11.55
C LEU A 852 -24.58 -1.15 10.32
N GLN A 853 -25.17 -0.09 9.74
CA GLN A 853 -25.91 -0.16 8.47
C GLN A 853 -25.02 -0.71 7.35
N THR A 854 -23.77 -0.23 7.23
CA THR A 854 -22.80 -0.73 6.25
C THR A 854 -22.55 -2.24 6.42
N LEU A 855 -22.39 -2.72 7.65
CA LEU A 855 -22.23 -4.15 7.93
C LEU A 855 -23.49 -4.96 7.61
N TYR A 856 -24.68 -4.42 7.87
CA TYR A 856 -25.96 -5.04 7.51
C TYR A 856 -26.17 -5.12 5.99
N ASP A 857 -25.84 -4.07 5.26
CA ASP A 857 -25.90 -4.02 3.80
C ASP A 857 -24.87 -4.98 3.17
N GLN A 858 -23.72 -5.15 3.82
CA GLN A 858 -22.77 -6.22 3.54
C GLN A 858 -23.20 -7.61 4.06
N GLY A 859 -24.46 -7.78 4.47
CA GLY A 859 -25.06 -9.07 4.76
C GLY A 859 -24.91 -9.56 6.21
N GLY A 860 -24.47 -8.72 7.15
CA GLY A 860 -24.45 -9.05 8.57
C GLY A 860 -25.86 -9.21 9.15
N ARG A 861 -26.09 -10.24 9.98
CA ARG A 861 -27.44 -10.64 10.43
C ARG A 861 -27.56 -10.98 11.93
N ALA A 862 -26.45 -11.09 12.65
CA ALA A 862 -26.43 -11.23 14.12
C ALA A 862 -25.38 -10.27 14.69
N PHE A 863 -25.81 -9.33 15.52
CA PHE A 863 -24.97 -8.26 16.08
C PHE A 863 -24.93 -8.33 17.60
N TRP A 864 -23.75 -8.24 18.18
CA TRP A 864 -23.48 -8.28 19.63
C TRP A 864 -22.71 -7.03 20.02
N ILE A 865 -23.45 -6.02 20.51
CA ILE A 865 -22.98 -4.65 20.70
C ILE A 865 -22.70 -4.42 22.19
N HIS A 866 -21.44 -4.19 22.52
CA HIS A 866 -21.03 -3.78 23.86
C HIS A 866 -21.32 -2.30 24.07
N ASN A 867 -21.60 -1.92 25.31
CA ASN A 867 -21.62 -0.53 25.74
C ASN A 867 -20.28 -0.13 26.37
N VAL A 868 -20.03 1.17 26.54
CA VAL A 868 -18.75 1.68 27.02
C VAL A 868 -18.60 1.45 28.53
N GLY A 869 -17.43 0.97 28.95
CA GLY A 869 -17.08 0.74 30.36
C GLY A 869 -16.95 2.02 31.19
N PRO A 870 -16.92 1.92 32.53
CA PRO A 870 -16.90 3.09 33.42
C PRO A 870 -15.56 3.84 33.37
N ASN A 871 -15.42 4.78 32.43
CA ASN A 871 -14.21 5.58 32.22
C ASN A 871 -13.72 6.32 33.48
N GLY A 872 -14.62 6.71 34.39
CA GLY A 872 -14.26 7.33 35.67
C GLY A 872 -13.55 6.37 36.65
N CYS A 873 -13.60 5.06 36.40
CA CYS A 873 -12.90 4.03 37.19
C CYS A 873 -11.54 3.61 36.59
N LEU A 874 -11.05 4.26 35.53
CA LEU A 874 -9.74 3.92 34.96
C LEU A 874 -8.61 4.58 35.78
N PRO A 875 -7.51 3.88 36.13
CA PRO A 875 -6.37 4.49 36.80
C PRO A 875 -5.78 5.68 36.02
N ALA A 876 -5.75 5.60 34.69
CA ALA A 876 -5.34 6.71 33.83
C ALA A 876 -6.28 7.92 33.93
N ALA A 877 -7.58 7.72 34.17
CA ALA A 877 -8.51 8.83 34.41
C ALA A 877 -8.18 9.54 35.74
N GLN A 878 -7.83 8.79 36.79
CA GLN A 878 -7.40 9.37 38.08
C GLN A 878 -6.09 10.18 37.98
N HIS A 879 -5.11 9.69 37.21
CA HIS A 879 -3.88 10.44 36.93
C HIS A 879 -4.17 11.78 36.21
N ASN A 880 -5.10 11.75 35.25
CA ASN A 880 -5.44 12.90 34.41
C ASN A 880 -6.35 13.96 35.09
N ILE A 881 -6.63 13.85 36.39
CA ILE A 881 -7.36 14.87 37.17
C ILE A 881 -6.44 16.04 37.59
N TRP A 882 -5.13 16.00 37.34
CA TRP A 882 -4.20 17.04 37.80
C TRP A 882 -4.65 18.45 37.34
N ASN A 883 -4.97 19.32 38.31
CA ASN A 883 -5.59 20.66 38.19
C ASN A 883 -7.13 20.76 38.09
N ARG A 884 -7.92 19.68 38.18
CA ARG A 884 -9.39 19.72 38.27
C ARG A 884 -9.90 19.61 39.72
N THR A 885 -9.93 20.73 40.43
CA THR A 885 -10.34 20.82 41.85
C THR A 885 -11.84 20.69 42.15
N GLN A 886 -12.66 20.29 41.16
CA GLN A 886 -14.13 20.17 41.29
C GLN A 886 -14.70 18.79 40.88
N GLU A 887 -13.87 17.83 40.47
CA GLU A 887 -14.35 16.47 40.21
C GLU A 887 -14.79 15.81 41.53
N THR A 888 -15.90 15.07 41.51
CA THR A 888 -16.39 14.29 42.66
C THR A 888 -16.28 12.79 42.37
N PHE A 889 -16.16 11.99 43.42
CA PHE A 889 -15.97 10.54 43.34
C PHE A 889 -17.17 9.78 43.90
N ASP A 890 -17.41 8.58 43.40
CA ASP A 890 -18.37 7.64 43.97
C ASP A 890 -17.78 6.89 45.18
N LYS A 891 -18.60 6.03 45.81
CA LYS A 891 -18.21 5.19 46.95
C LYS A 891 -17.04 4.22 46.70
N ASN A 892 -16.68 3.97 45.43
CA ASN A 892 -15.61 3.06 45.03
C ASN A 892 -14.32 3.81 44.64
N GLY A 893 -14.39 5.15 44.48
CA GLY A 893 -13.28 6.00 44.04
C GLY A 893 -13.32 6.35 42.54
N CYS A 894 -14.42 6.07 41.84
CA CYS A 894 -14.57 6.41 40.43
C CYS A 894 -15.07 7.86 40.23
N ILE A 895 -14.59 8.55 39.20
CA ILE A 895 -14.98 9.94 38.93
C ILE A 895 -16.42 10.02 38.39
N ASN A 896 -17.29 10.74 39.11
CA ASN A 896 -18.71 10.85 38.78
C ASN A 896 -18.95 11.45 37.39
N SER A 897 -18.38 12.62 37.09
CA SER A 897 -18.65 13.32 35.83
C SER A 897 -18.22 12.52 34.59
N TRP A 898 -17.20 11.66 34.73
CA TRP A 898 -16.70 10.80 33.66
C TRP A 898 -17.65 9.63 33.43
N ASN A 899 -18.17 9.02 34.50
CA ASN A 899 -19.17 7.97 34.41
C ASN A 899 -20.54 8.49 33.94
N GLU A 900 -20.95 9.71 34.31
CA GLU A 900 -22.17 10.37 33.81
C GLU A 900 -22.17 10.48 32.27
N ARG A 901 -21.03 10.86 31.67
CA ARG A 901 -20.85 10.93 30.21
C ARG A 901 -20.97 9.56 29.54
N VAL A 902 -20.41 8.52 30.15
CA VAL A 902 -20.54 7.14 29.70
C VAL A 902 -21.98 6.63 29.81
N VAL A 903 -22.66 6.91 30.93
CA VAL A 903 -24.06 6.52 31.14
C VAL A 903 -24.98 7.16 30.09
N GLU A 904 -24.79 8.45 29.77
CA GLU A 904 -25.58 9.12 28.73
C GLU A 904 -25.29 8.57 27.31
N PHE A 905 -24.02 8.26 26.99
CA PHE A 905 -23.67 7.57 25.74
C PHE A 905 -24.34 6.19 25.66
N ASN A 906 -24.20 5.37 26.71
CA ASN A 906 -24.78 4.03 26.79
C ASN A 906 -26.32 4.07 26.69
N ARG A 907 -26.96 5.08 27.28
CA ARG A 907 -28.40 5.33 27.18
C ARG A 907 -28.83 5.63 25.74
N GLN A 908 -28.15 6.55 25.05
CA GLN A 908 -28.45 6.86 23.65
C GLN A 908 -28.13 5.69 22.69
N LEU A 909 -27.09 4.90 22.98
CA LEU A 909 -26.78 3.67 22.26
C LEU A 909 -27.90 2.63 22.41
N LYS A 910 -28.42 2.42 23.62
CA LYS A 910 -29.56 1.50 23.83
C LYS A 910 -30.84 1.98 23.13
N ASP A 911 -31.16 3.27 23.24
CA ASP A 911 -32.27 3.90 22.49
C ASP A 911 -32.12 3.71 20.97
N ARG A 912 -30.88 3.73 20.46
CA ARG A 912 -30.58 3.50 19.05
C ARG A 912 -30.73 2.03 18.65
N VAL A 913 -30.23 1.10 19.45
CA VAL A 913 -30.36 -0.35 19.20
C VAL A 913 -31.83 -0.77 19.16
N ILE A 914 -32.67 -0.24 20.05
CA ILE A 914 -34.12 -0.49 20.03
C ILE A 914 -34.76 -0.03 18.71
N LYS A 915 -34.35 1.13 18.17
CA LYS A 915 -34.81 1.62 16.85
C LYS A 915 -34.28 0.75 15.71
N LEU A 916 -33.01 0.34 15.77
CA LEU A 916 -32.37 -0.49 14.76
C LEU A 916 -33.04 -1.88 14.62
N ARG A 917 -33.51 -2.49 15.71
CA ARG A 917 -34.30 -3.74 15.65
C ARG A 917 -35.57 -3.61 14.79
N ALA A 918 -36.21 -2.43 14.79
CA ALA A 918 -37.39 -2.16 13.97
C ALA A 918 -37.04 -1.73 12.54
N GLN A 919 -35.86 -1.13 12.32
CA GLN A 919 -35.40 -0.67 11.01
C GLN A 919 -34.71 -1.78 10.20
N LEU A 920 -34.09 -2.76 10.86
CA LEU A 920 -33.33 -3.86 10.27
C LEU A 920 -33.98 -5.22 10.62
N PRO A 921 -35.16 -5.55 10.07
CA PRO A 921 -35.94 -6.74 10.47
C PRO A 921 -35.28 -8.08 10.13
N GLU A 922 -34.22 -8.10 9.32
CA GLU A 922 -33.39 -9.30 9.12
C GLU A 922 -32.27 -9.48 10.16
N ALA A 923 -32.01 -8.49 11.02
CA ALA A 923 -30.96 -8.56 12.02
C ALA A 923 -31.48 -9.03 13.38
N ALA A 924 -30.76 -9.95 14.02
CA ALA A 924 -30.74 -10.03 15.48
C ALA A 924 -29.73 -9.01 16.00
N ILE A 925 -30.12 -8.18 16.96
CA ILE A 925 -29.26 -7.11 17.51
C ILE A 925 -29.35 -7.11 19.04
N THR A 926 -28.32 -7.66 19.68
CA THR A 926 -28.20 -7.74 21.14
C THR A 926 -27.34 -6.58 21.64
N TYR A 927 -27.84 -5.84 22.62
CA TYR A 927 -27.12 -4.83 23.40
C TYR A 927 -26.61 -5.48 24.68
N VAL A 928 -25.37 -5.19 25.07
CA VAL A 928 -24.64 -5.90 26.13
C VAL A 928 -24.06 -4.90 27.13
N ASP A 929 -24.45 -5.03 28.40
CA ASP A 929 -24.11 -4.08 29.47
C ASP A 929 -22.76 -4.42 30.14
N VAL A 930 -21.70 -4.21 29.37
CA VAL A 930 -20.29 -4.29 29.80
C VAL A 930 -19.97 -3.24 30.88
N TYR A 931 -20.64 -2.08 30.90
CA TYR A 931 -20.55 -1.10 31.98
C TYR A 931 -20.90 -1.73 33.32
N THR A 932 -22.05 -2.38 33.43
CA THR A 932 -22.48 -3.06 34.66
C THR A 932 -21.54 -4.22 35.02
N ALA A 933 -21.06 -4.99 34.05
CA ALA A 933 -20.08 -6.06 34.30
C ALA A 933 -18.75 -5.52 34.88
N LYS A 934 -18.17 -4.49 34.23
CA LYS A 934 -16.92 -3.84 34.65
C LYS A 934 -17.09 -3.13 36.01
N TYR A 935 -18.20 -2.42 36.24
CA TYR A 935 -18.48 -1.73 37.50
C TYR A 935 -18.74 -2.68 38.68
N ASN A 936 -19.38 -3.83 38.44
CA ASN A 936 -19.56 -4.88 39.45
C ASN A 936 -18.22 -5.53 39.84
N LEU A 937 -17.31 -5.74 38.88
CA LEU A 937 -15.95 -6.20 39.16
C LEU A 937 -15.21 -5.21 40.08
N ILE A 938 -15.22 -3.92 39.73
CA ILE A 938 -14.56 -2.85 40.51
C ILE A 938 -15.13 -2.72 41.92
N SER A 939 -16.47 -2.66 42.05
CA SER A 939 -17.14 -2.44 43.34
C SER A 939 -17.15 -3.65 44.28
N ASN A 940 -16.90 -4.86 43.76
CA ASN A 940 -16.79 -6.10 44.55
C ASN A 940 -15.36 -6.69 44.59
N ALA A 941 -14.36 -5.97 44.04
CA ALA A 941 -13.01 -6.46 43.73
C ALA A 941 -12.35 -7.30 44.83
N LYS A 942 -12.34 -6.80 46.07
CA LYS A 942 -11.73 -7.47 47.23
C LYS A 942 -12.34 -8.85 47.52
N ASN A 943 -13.64 -9.01 47.31
CA ASN A 943 -14.34 -10.28 47.51
C ASN A 943 -14.16 -11.25 46.33
N LEU A 944 -13.67 -10.74 45.19
CA LEU A 944 -13.37 -11.49 43.96
C LEU A 944 -11.87 -11.83 43.83
N GLY A 945 -11.06 -11.52 44.85
CA GLY A 945 -9.61 -11.78 44.87
C GLY A 945 -8.74 -10.66 44.28
N PHE A 946 -9.34 -9.56 43.82
CA PHE A 946 -8.61 -8.44 43.23
C PHE A 946 -8.17 -7.41 44.30
N ALA A 947 -6.88 -7.10 44.31
CA ALA A 947 -6.29 -6.02 45.07
C ALA A 947 -6.59 -4.65 44.40
N GLU A 948 -6.46 -3.58 45.19
CA GLU A 948 -6.42 -2.16 44.77
C GLU A 948 -7.13 -1.85 43.43
N PRO A 949 -8.48 -1.86 43.37
CA PRO A 949 -9.23 -1.96 42.12
C PRO A 949 -9.02 -0.85 41.09
N LEU A 950 -8.47 0.30 41.52
CA LEU A 950 -8.21 1.48 40.68
C LEU A 950 -6.69 1.72 40.49
N LYS A 951 -5.89 0.65 40.59
CA LYS A 951 -4.44 0.63 40.36
C LYS A 951 -4.11 -0.23 39.14
N GLN A 952 -3.06 0.15 38.42
CA GLN A 952 -2.51 -0.60 37.29
C GLN A 952 -1.39 -1.54 37.73
N CYS A 953 -1.29 -2.70 37.09
CA CYS A 953 -0.21 -3.67 37.32
C CYS A 953 1.10 -3.28 36.62
N LYS A 954 1.05 -2.95 35.33
CA LYS A 954 2.18 -2.55 34.49
C LYS A 954 2.45 -1.05 34.65
N ASN A 955 3.70 -0.71 34.98
CA ASN A 955 4.21 0.67 34.98
C ASN A 955 5.37 0.77 33.98
N GLY A 956 5.15 1.48 32.87
CA GLY A 956 6.08 1.47 31.73
C GLY A 956 6.22 0.06 31.16
N THR A 957 7.44 -0.49 31.23
CA THR A 957 7.79 -1.86 30.83
C THR A 957 7.82 -2.87 31.99
N THR A 958 7.60 -2.44 33.23
CA THR A 958 7.69 -3.31 34.41
C THR A 958 6.29 -3.82 34.81
N PRO A 959 6.03 -5.14 34.83
CA PRO A 959 4.78 -5.69 35.36
C PRO A 959 4.80 -5.76 36.89
N CYS A 960 3.63 -5.89 37.50
CA CYS A 960 3.50 -6.34 38.88
C CYS A 960 3.73 -7.87 38.97
N GLU A 961 4.13 -8.36 40.15
CA GLU A 961 4.48 -9.77 40.40
C GLU A 961 3.34 -10.75 40.07
N ASN A 962 2.10 -10.34 40.33
CA ASN A 962 0.90 -11.16 40.09
C ASN A 962 -0.17 -10.35 39.34
N PRO A 963 -0.19 -10.37 38.00
CA PRO A 963 -1.22 -9.69 37.20
C PRO A 963 -2.65 -10.14 37.51
N SER A 964 -2.84 -11.41 37.92
CA SER A 964 -4.19 -11.97 38.15
C SER A 964 -4.91 -11.36 39.36
N SER A 965 -4.21 -10.66 40.26
CA SER A 965 -4.82 -9.93 41.37
C SER A 965 -5.13 -8.46 41.06
N TYR A 966 -4.88 -7.98 39.84
CA TYR A 966 -5.16 -6.61 39.42
C TYR A 966 -6.28 -6.55 38.37
N ILE A 967 -7.13 -5.51 38.45
CA ILE A 967 -8.18 -5.28 37.42
C ILE A 967 -7.58 -4.64 36.18
N SER A 968 -6.83 -3.54 36.34
CA SER A 968 -6.22 -2.84 35.21
C SER A 968 -4.79 -3.31 34.96
N TRP A 969 -4.49 -3.56 33.69
CA TRP A 969 -3.16 -3.88 33.24
C TRP A 969 -2.28 -2.62 33.25
N ASP A 970 -2.60 -1.59 32.47
CA ASP A 970 -1.71 -0.45 32.18
C ASP A 970 -2.32 0.93 32.50
N GLY A 971 -3.47 0.95 33.18
CA GLY A 971 -4.22 2.15 33.52
C GLY A 971 -5.41 2.43 32.60
N VAL A 972 -5.53 1.73 31.47
CA VAL A 972 -6.70 1.77 30.58
C VAL A 972 -7.25 0.36 30.33
N HIS A 973 -6.39 -0.58 29.94
CA HIS A 973 -6.78 -1.94 29.59
C HIS A 973 -6.94 -2.80 30.85
N TYR A 974 -7.68 -3.89 30.69
CA TYR A 974 -7.98 -4.87 31.74
C TYR A 974 -7.02 -6.07 31.62
N THR A 975 -6.67 -6.67 32.76
CA THR A 975 -5.88 -7.92 32.80
C THR A 975 -6.68 -9.08 32.23
N GLU A 976 -6.03 -10.19 31.89
CA GLU A 976 -6.66 -11.44 31.49
C GLU A 976 -7.71 -11.89 32.52
N ALA A 977 -7.36 -11.85 33.81
CA ALA A 977 -8.26 -12.25 34.89
C ALA A 977 -9.52 -11.36 34.95
N ALA A 978 -9.36 -10.05 34.73
CA ALA A 978 -10.48 -9.11 34.66
C ALA A 978 -11.31 -9.28 33.37
N ASN A 979 -10.68 -9.51 32.23
CA ASN A 979 -11.36 -9.81 30.95
C ASN A 979 -12.17 -11.10 31.04
N HIS A 980 -11.61 -12.16 31.64
CA HIS A 980 -12.30 -13.43 31.89
C HIS A 980 -13.53 -13.24 32.79
N PHE A 981 -13.40 -12.46 33.88
CA PHE A 981 -14.55 -12.14 34.73
C PHE A 981 -15.64 -11.39 33.96
N VAL A 982 -15.29 -10.35 33.20
CA VAL A 982 -16.26 -9.57 32.41
C VAL A 982 -16.95 -10.46 31.37
N ALA A 983 -16.18 -11.26 30.62
CA ALA A 983 -16.70 -12.21 29.65
C ALA A 983 -17.72 -13.17 30.29
N LYS A 984 -17.35 -13.87 31.37
CA LYS A 984 -18.23 -14.82 32.08
C LYS A 984 -19.56 -14.21 32.55
N ASN A 985 -19.59 -12.91 32.84
CA ASN A 985 -20.80 -12.21 33.26
C ASN A 985 -21.68 -11.73 32.09
N ILE A 986 -21.10 -11.42 30.92
CA ILE A 986 -21.89 -10.95 29.75
C ILE A 986 -22.33 -12.08 28.82
N LEU A 987 -21.50 -13.11 28.61
CA LEU A 987 -21.74 -14.15 27.60
C LEU A 987 -22.95 -15.03 27.93
N ASN A 988 -23.31 -15.16 29.21
CA ASN A 988 -24.48 -15.90 29.67
C ASN A 988 -25.83 -15.18 29.38
N GLY A 989 -25.81 -13.92 28.95
CA GLY A 989 -27.01 -13.16 28.59
C GLY A 989 -27.73 -12.40 29.70
N SER A 990 -27.35 -12.57 30.97
CA SER A 990 -27.98 -11.88 32.11
C SER A 990 -27.81 -10.36 32.08
N LEU A 991 -26.75 -9.86 31.43
CA LEU A 991 -26.48 -8.45 31.16
C LEU A 991 -26.77 -8.04 29.70
N SER A 992 -27.57 -8.84 28.99
CA SER A 992 -27.96 -8.57 27.61
C SER A 992 -29.42 -8.14 27.48
N ASP A 993 -29.70 -7.33 26.47
CA ASP A 993 -31.04 -7.00 25.97
C ASP A 993 -31.08 -7.37 24.47
N PRO A 994 -31.95 -8.30 24.01
CA PRO A 994 -32.74 -9.22 24.83
C PRO A 994 -31.83 -10.13 25.70
N PRO A 995 -32.37 -10.73 26.79
CA PRO A 995 -31.58 -11.56 27.72
C PRO A 995 -31.25 -12.94 27.11
N LEU A 996 -30.35 -12.94 26.14
CA LEU A 996 -29.85 -14.11 25.42
C LEU A 996 -28.36 -14.28 25.66
N SER A 997 -27.91 -15.52 25.89
CA SER A 997 -26.48 -15.82 25.86
C SER A 997 -25.92 -15.65 24.44
N ILE A 998 -24.61 -15.48 24.31
CA ILE A 998 -23.97 -15.25 23.00
C ILE A 998 -24.25 -16.40 22.02
N ALA A 999 -24.30 -17.65 22.51
CA ALA A 999 -24.69 -18.83 21.75
C ALA A 999 -26.16 -18.84 21.28
N HIS A 1000 -26.97 -17.85 21.66
CA HIS A 1000 -28.34 -17.63 21.17
C HIS A 1000 -28.51 -16.31 20.40
N ALA A 1001 -27.44 -15.54 20.16
CA ALA A 1001 -27.49 -14.17 19.61
C ALA A 1001 -28.02 -14.03 18.16
N CYS A 1002 -28.34 -15.13 17.48
CA CYS A 1002 -28.97 -15.13 16.15
C CYS A 1002 -30.53 -15.03 16.21
N HIS A 1003 -31.14 -15.17 17.40
CA HIS A 1003 -32.60 -15.13 17.55
C HIS A 1003 -33.15 -13.70 17.63
N ARG A 1004 -34.03 -13.34 16.69
CA ARG A 1004 -34.59 -11.98 16.55
C ARG A 1004 -35.79 -11.72 17.48
N ASN A 1005 -36.67 -12.71 17.59
CA ASN A 1005 -37.95 -12.60 18.28
C ASN A 1005 -37.95 -13.56 19.49
N VAL A 1006 -37.51 -13.07 20.64
CA VAL A 1006 -37.71 -13.75 21.92
C VAL A 1006 -39.08 -13.35 22.47
N SER A 1007 -40.08 -14.21 22.30
CA SER A 1007 -41.27 -14.14 23.15
C SER A 1007 -40.90 -14.72 24.52
N MET A 1008 -40.77 -13.84 25.52
CA MET A 1008 -40.83 -14.23 26.93
C MET A 1008 -42.27 -14.56 27.34
#